data_AF-A0A950KIH6-F1
#
_entry.id   AF-A0A950KIH6-F1
#
_cell.length_a   1.000
_cell.length_b   1.000
_cell.length_c   1.000
_cell.angle_alpha   90.00
_cell.angle_beta   90.00
_cell.angle_gamma   90.00
#
_symmetry.space_group_name_H-M   'P 1'
#
loop_
_entity.id
_entity.type
_entity.pdbx_description
1 polymer ?
#
loop_
_entity_poly.entity_id
_entity_poly.type
_entity_poly.pdbx_seq_one_letter_code
_entity_poly.pdbx_strand_id
1 'polypeptide(L)'
;MIEPSSLQPEIERVGRHLFAMIDAGTASANPFKRNNFYRRLLEWSMRDEGFKTQMFRFVDVLPTLTGSREVVEHLTEYLSESRSSVSGLLRGALAIGKAVPVLPAAIIRRNVKAMANLFIAGRDGRSAFPNLERLWREGARFTVDILGEGVVSEQEADQYAARYDRLLSFLGTAIRDWRVTGTLAATEPPLLNVSVKVSALCARIRASDPASSVDAIMHRLLPIALKARDLNGFINLDMESYSLKGLTLELFRRLVERPELNGYPHLGFALQAYLRDSYQDAERMLDWAVRRGHRFTVRLVKGAYWDYEKVIAGQRAWPVPVYLSKAETDANYERITRLLLEHSAQVYPALATHNVRTIAHALVYGEKLGLKPGDGEFQMLYGMATPIRRALVRLGQRVREYCPVGELVPGMAYLVRRLLENTSNEGFLRAKFSGHASMAKLLEDPASQPPASLGLAANPAPMAVESRFCNEPPADFTLETQRAGMVRALAKVGRELGRSYPLFIGSRDVHTAQSLPSVNPAAPRDQVGRIAAAQVADVTAAVQAARAAFPEWARRTPDERARLLRRVAGIMRERRAELAAWEVMEVGKTWVEADADVVEAIDFCEFYAQEMQRLSRGRLTQEVPGEISIEHYVPRGVAAVIAPWNFPLAILCGMTAAALVAGNTVLVKPAEQSSVIGAQFVNILREAGAPEGTVNLLTGQGEITGAALVEDPDVDLIAFTGSRDVGVKIWEAAGKTHPRQRNLKKVICEMGGKNVMIVDRDADLDETVLAVVQSAFGFQGQKCSALSRLITVGDAGDRFLPRLVEATAALKIGLPADPGTDLGPVIDLDALTRINSYRELARREHKILFEGTVPKHLDGYFVPPLIAGEVSPGARLAQEEIFGPILAVIPARDLTEALAIANGVAFALTGGIFSRSPRNIERVRREFAVGNLYVNRGITGAIVGRHPFGGFRMSGGGTKAGGHDYLLNFMFPRVVTENTVRRGFAPDSGEAGVPVEARS
;
A
#
# COMPACT_ATOMS: atom_id res chain seq x y z
N MET A 1 -22.45 16.85 35.27
CA MET A 1 -21.21 16.80 34.47
C MET A 1 -20.27 17.87 34.99
N ILE A 2 -19.00 17.55 35.21
CA ILE A 2 -18.00 18.53 35.65
C ILE A 2 -17.58 19.34 34.42
N GLU A 3 -17.69 20.68 34.46
CA GLU A 3 -17.24 21.51 33.34
C GLU A 3 -15.70 21.42 33.18
N PRO A 4 -15.17 21.04 32.00
CA PRO A 4 -13.73 20.82 31.81
C PRO A 4 -12.88 22.06 32.09
N SER A 5 -13.36 23.23 31.71
CA SER A 5 -12.69 24.53 31.91
C SER A 5 -12.47 24.85 33.39
N SER A 6 -13.37 24.40 34.27
CA SER A 6 -13.31 24.65 35.71
C SER A 6 -12.15 23.93 36.42
N LEU A 7 -11.62 22.86 35.81
CA LEU A 7 -10.52 22.06 36.37
C LEU A 7 -9.14 22.53 35.90
N GLN A 8 -9.08 23.41 34.89
CA GLN A 8 -7.84 23.84 34.25
C GLN A 8 -6.77 24.37 35.23
N PRO A 9 -7.09 25.28 36.19
CA PRO A 9 -6.09 25.78 37.14
C PRO A 9 -5.49 24.67 38.01
N GLU A 10 -6.29 23.67 38.36
CA GLU A 10 -5.88 22.55 39.19
C GLU A 10 -5.00 21.56 38.42
N ILE A 11 -5.33 21.31 37.14
CA ILE A 11 -4.50 20.52 36.23
C ILE A 11 -3.12 21.17 36.07
N GLU A 12 -3.06 22.49 35.91
CA GLU A 12 -1.79 23.21 35.85
C GLU A 12 -1.00 23.12 37.15
N ARG A 13 -1.67 23.23 38.31
CA ARG A 13 -1.04 23.10 39.63
C ARG A 13 -0.41 21.71 39.82
N VAL A 14 -1.17 20.64 39.55
CA VAL A 14 -0.68 19.25 39.63
C VAL A 14 0.42 19.01 38.60
N GLY A 15 0.28 19.54 37.39
CA GLY A 15 1.30 19.48 36.35
C GLY A 15 2.63 20.10 36.79
N ARG A 16 2.60 21.32 37.35
CA ARG A 16 3.81 21.99 37.88
C ARG A 16 4.45 21.19 39.02
N HIS A 17 3.65 20.61 39.90
CA HIS A 17 4.14 19.76 40.97
C HIS A 17 4.85 18.50 40.43
N LEU A 18 4.25 17.81 39.46
CA LEU A 18 4.86 16.68 38.76
C LEU A 18 6.20 17.07 38.12
N PHE A 19 6.25 18.21 37.42
CA PHE A 19 7.49 18.71 36.84
C PHE A 19 8.58 18.95 37.90
N ALA A 20 8.24 19.57 39.04
CA ALA A 20 9.17 19.79 40.13
C ALA A 20 9.71 18.46 40.71
N MET A 21 8.85 17.45 40.89
CA MET A 21 9.25 16.11 41.34
C MET A 21 10.17 15.41 40.34
N ILE A 22 9.87 15.55 39.04
CA ILE A 22 10.68 15.01 37.95
C ILE A 22 12.07 15.63 38.00
N ASP A 23 12.16 16.95 38.08
CA ASP A 23 13.42 17.69 38.01
C ASP A 23 14.27 17.43 39.26
N ALA A 24 13.67 17.39 40.46
CA ALA A 24 14.35 16.97 41.70
C ALA A 24 14.89 15.53 41.64
N GLY A 25 14.21 14.63 40.92
CA GLY A 25 14.66 13.26 40.69
C GLY A 25 15.76 13.10 39.63
N THR A 26 15.99 14.12 38.78
CA THR A 26 16.98 14.05 37.69
C THR A 26 18.42 14.37 38.09
N ALA A 27 18.65 14.88 39.31
CA ALA A 27 20.00 15.16 39.81
C ALA A 27 20.90 13.91 39.93
N SER A 28 20.32 12.69 40.01
CA SER A 28 21.08 11.44 40.20
C SER A 28 20.92 10.35 39.14
N ALA A 29 20.00 10.45 38.18
CA ALA A 29 19.79 9.36 37.21
C ALA A 29 19.05 9.82 35.93
N ASN A 30 19.80 10.27 34.92
CA ASN A 30 19.25 10.53 33.59
C ASN A 30 19.84 9.54 32.57
N PRO A 31 19.02 8.67 31.92
CA PRO A 31 19.47 7.81 30.81
C PRO A 31 20.11 8.62 29.66
N PHE A 32 19.59 9.84 29.42
CA PHE A 32 20.10 10.77 28.41
C PHE A 32 21.52 11.29 28.73
N LYS A 33 22.00 11.20 29.99
CA LYS A 33 23.37 11.60 30.37
C LYS A 33 24.39 10.45 30.28
N ARG A 34 23.98 9.17 30.27
CA ARG A 34 24.92 8.03 30.33
C ARG A 34 25.48 7.58 28.97
N ASN A 35 24.82 7.91 27.85
CA ASN A 35 25.31 7.57 26.51
C ASN A 35 25.54 8.83 25.66
N ASN A 36 26.77 9.34 25.68
CA ASN A 36 27.18 10.57 24.95
C ASN A 36 26.92 10.48 23.44
N PHE A 37 26.95 9.28 22.85
CA PHE A 37 26.68 9.07 21.44
C PHE A 37 25.19 9.28 21.11
N TYR A 38 24.29 8.62 21.86
CA TYR A 38 22.83 8.77 21.69
C TYR A 38 22.37 10.23 21.80
N ARG A 39 22.90 10.95 22.81
CA ARG A 39 22.58 12.37 23.01
C ARG A 39 22.99 13.23 21.82
N ARG A 40 24.24 13.10 21.37
CA ARG A 40 24.74 13.85 20.19
C ARG A 40 23.96 13.50 18.93
N LEU A 41 23.63 12.22 18.74
CA LEU A 41 22.83 11.75 17.61
C LEU A 41 21.46 12.43 17.57
N LEU A 42 20.74 12.46 18.70
CA LEU A 42 19.47 13.16 18.83
C LEU A 42 19.62 14.67 18.62
N GLU A 43 20.61 15.30 19.26
CA GLU A 43 20.88 16.74 19.12
C GLU A 43 21.12 17.13 17.66
N TRP A 44 21.89 16.35 16.90
CA TRP A 44 22.11 16.58 15.47
C TRP A 44 20.86 16.31 14.64
N SER A 45 20.16 15.20 14.89
CA SER A 45 18.91 14.85 14.20
C SER A 45 17.79 15.88 14.43
N MET A 46 17.78 16.55 15.59
CA MET A 46 16.80 17.60 15.87
C MET A 46 17.12 18.94 15.19
N ARG A 47 18.36 19.14 14.70
CA ARG A 47 18.80 20.38 14.04
C ARG A 47 18.69 20.33 12.52
N ASP A 48 18.74 19.13 11.93
CA ASP A 48 18.73 18.93 10.48
C ASP A 48 17.86 17.70 10.12
N GLU A 49 16.71 17.95 9.46
CA GLU A 49 15.78 16.89 9.03
C GLU A 49 16.37 15.97 7.95
N GLY A 50 17.29 16.48 7.11
CA GLY A 50 18.01 15.67 6.13
C GLY A 50 18.95 14.68 6.83
N PHE A 51 19.74 15.16 7.78
CA PHE A 51 20.61 14.32 8.61
C PHE A 51 19.80 13.29 9.41
N LYS A 52 18.69 13.70 10.03
CA LYS A 52 17.78 12.81 10.77
C LYS A 52 17.29 11.66 9.90
N THR A 53 16.82 11.98 8.70
CA THR A 53 16.32 10.97 7.75
C THR A 53 17.40 9.95 7.42
N GLN A 54 18.59 10.42 7.04
CA GLN A 54 19.68 9.52 6.64
C GLN A 54 20.22 8.70 7.81
N MET A 55 20.33 9.30 9.00
CA MET A 55 20.79 8.59 10.18
C MET A 55 19.79 7.52 10.62
N PHE A 56 18.49 7.78 10.55
CA PHE A 56 17.48 6.79 10.93
C PHE A 56 17.43 5.63 9.93
N ARG A 57 17.59 5.91 8.63
CA ARG A 57 17.76 4.86 7.61
C ARG A 57 19.03 4.05 7.81
N PHE A 58 20.13 4.67 8.20
CA PHE A 58 21.36 3.94 8.55
C PHE A 58 21.15 3.02 9.76
N VAL A 59 20.49 3.51 10.81
CA VAL A 59 20.15 2.72 12.01
C VAL A 59 19.24 1.53 11.66
N ASP A 60 18.32 1.73 10.71
CA ASP A 60 17.41 0.69 10.21
C ASP A 60 18.15 -0.45 9.47
N VAL A 61 19.08 -0.13 8.57
CA VAL A 61 19.82 -1.14 7.79
C VAL A 61 20.96 -1.80 8.58
N LEU A 62 21.53 -1.14 9.59
CA LEU A 62 22.69 -1.65 10.34
C LEU A 62 22.60 -3.12 10.83
N PRO A 63 21.43 -3.65 11.27
CA PRO A 63 21.31 -5.03 11.74
C PRO A 63 21.47 -6.07 10.63
N THR A 64 21.24 -5.70 9.36
CA THR A 64 21.40 -6.62 8.22
C THR A 64 22.83 -6.63 7.70
N LEU A 65 23.60 -5.57 7.93
CA LEU A 65 25.01 -5.51 7.57
C LEU A 65 25.80 -6.48 8.45
N THR A 66 26.52 -7.43 7.89
CA THR A 66 27.30 -8.43 8.65
C THR A 66 28.80 -8.11 8.64
N GLY A 67 29.29 -7.49 7.56
CA GLY A 67 30.69 -7.10 7.40
C GLY A 67 31.05 -5.77 8.07
N SER A 68 32.31 -5.61 8.49
CA SER A 68 32.83 -4.31 8.96
C SER A 68 32.95 -3.29 7.82
N ARG A 69 33.33 -3.77 6.63
CA ARG A 69 33.44 -2.94 5.42
C ARG A 69 32.09 -2.38 4.99
N GLU A 70 31.06 -3.22 4.95
CA GLU A 70 29.68 -2.83 4.59
C GLU A 70 29.15 -1.72 5.49
N VAL A 71 29.37 -1.81 6.80
CA VAL A 71 28.97 -0.77 7.77
C VAL A 71 29.61 0.58 7.44
N VAL A 72 30.90 0.59 7.11
CA VAL A 72 31.63 1.83 6.77
C VAL A 72 31.16 2.38 5.42
N GLU A 73 30.94 1.51 4.43
CA GLU A 73 30.41 1.90 3.12
C GLU A 73 29.03 2.55 3.26
N HIS A 74 28.08 1.89 3.93
CA HIS A 74 26.73 2.44 4.15
C HIS A 74 26.76 3.75 4.95
N LEU A 75 27.56 3.81 6.02
CA LEU A 75 27.68 5.05 6.79
C LEU A 75 28.18 6.20 5.91
N THR A 76 29.15 5.94 5.04
CA THR A 76 29.68 6.95 4.11
C THR A 76 28.62 7.37 3.10
N GLU A 77 27.88 6.41 2.52
CA GLU A 77 26.79 6.66 1.58
C GLU A 77 25.71 7.56 2.19
N TYR A 78 25.19 7.17 3.37
CA TYR A 78 24.15 7.92 4.08
C TYR A 78 24.59 9.33 4.51
N LEU A 79 25.85 9.50 4.94
CA LEU A 79 26.38 10.82 5.30
C LEU A 79 26.64 11.69 4.07
N SER A 80 27.05 11.11 2.95
CA SER A 80 27.32 11.84 1.70
C SER A 80 26.06 12.40 1.03
N GLU A 81 24.91 11.76 1.19
CA GLU A 81 23.61 12.26 0.69
C GLU A 81 23.09 13.48 1.48
N SER A 82 23.58 13.73 2.70
CA SER A 82 23.19 14.90 3.48
C SER A 82 23.84 16.16 2.89
N ARG A 83 23.15 16.83 1.96
CA ARG A 83 23.61 18.09 1.33
C ARG A 83 23.69 19.28 2.31
N SER A 84 23.22 19.13 3.55
CA SER A 84 23.23 20.18 4.57
C SER A 84 24.07 19.80 5.80
N SER A 85 24.96 20.73 6.16
CA SER A 85 25.54 20.94 7.50
C SER A 85 26.40 19.87 8.20
N VAL A 86 26.88 18.82 7.54
CA VAL A 86 28.09 18.14 8.09
C VAL A 86 29.23 19.16 8.09
N SER A 87 29.79 19.45 9.27
CA SER A 87 30.75 20.53 9.52
C SER A 87 31.87 20.54 8.48
N GLY A 88 32.42 21.72 8.16
CA GLY A 88 33.54 21.86 7.21
C GLY A 88 34.74 20.94 7.53
N LEU A 89 34.86 20.51 8.79
CA LEU A 89 35.84 19.53 9.25
C LEU A 89 35.63 18.12 8.67
N LEU A 90 34.38 17.63 8.60
CA LEU A 90 34.07 16.31 8.04
C LEU A 90 34.05 16.33 6.50
N ARG A 91 33.61 17.45 5.89
CA ARG A 91 33.73 17.64 4.43
C ARG A 91 35.18 17.72 3.96
N GLY A 92 36.07 18.39 4.73
CA GLY A 92 37.51 18.38 4.47
C GLY A 92 38.14 17.00 4.62
N ALA A 93 37.73 16.21 5.62
CA ALA A 93 38.19 14.83 5.81
C ALA A 93 37.66 13.84 4.76
N LEU A 94 36.51 14.12 4.13
CA LEU A 94 35.93 13.33 3.04
C LEU A 94 36.51 13.70 1.65
N ALA A 95 36.89 14.97 1.44
CA ALA A 95 37.47 15.46 0.19
C ALA A 95 38.95 15.06 0.00
N ILE A 96 39.67 14.85 1.10
CA ILE A 96 41.02 14.29 1.10
C ILE A 96 40.87 12.79 1.30
N GLY A 97 40.81 12.02 0.21
CA GLY A 97 40.38 10.61 0.15
C GLY A 97 41.17 9.56 0.96
N LYS A 98 41.84 9.90 2.07
CA LYS A 98 42.49 8.98 3.01
C LYS A 98 42.59 9.59 4.42
N ALA A 99 41.48 9.82 5.13
CA ALA A 99 41.37 9.78 6.60
C ALA A 99 40.05 10.41 7.10
N VAL A 100 38.93 9.72 6.93
CA VAL A 100 37.91 9.78 7.98
C VAL A 100 38.55 9.10 9.21
N PRO A 101 38.45 9.60 10.45
CA PRO A 101 38.72 8.75 11.60
C PRO A 101 37.68 7.64 11.54
N VAL A 102 38.06 6.51 10.92
CA VAL A 102 37.25 5.31 10.80
C VAL A 102 37.02 4.87 12.23
N LEU A 103 35.92 5.32 12.83
CA LEU A 103 35.38 4.65 14.00
C LEU A 103 35.23 3.19 13.56
N PRO A 104 35.97 2.26 14.20
CA PRO A 104 35.90 0.85 13.82
C PRO A 104 34.42 0.44 13.80
N ALA A 105 33.99 -0.31 12.79
CA ALA A 105 32.60 -0.79 12.69
C ALA A 105 32.12 -1.44 14.00
N ALA A 106 33.04 -2.06 14.75
CA ALA A 106 32.83 -2.56 16.10
C ALA A 106 32.32 -1.49 17.10
N ILE A 107 32.84 -0.27 17.07
CA ILE A 107 32.39 0.83 17.93
C ILE A 107 30.99 1.31 17.53
N ILE A 108 30.72 1.44 16.22
CA ILE A 108 29.38 1.83 15.73
C ILE A 108 28.35 0.79 16.15
N ARG A 109 28.61 -0.50 15.88
CA ARG A 109 27.75 -1.61 16.29
C ARG A 109 27.56 -1.64 17.81
N ARG A 110 28.63 -1.45 18.58
CA ARG A 110 28.55 -1.41 20.06
C ARG A 110 27.66 -0.27 20.54
N ASN A 111 27.81 0.93 19.97
CA ASN A 111 27.00 2.09 20.36
C ASN A 111 25.53 1.91 20.00
N VAL A 112 25.23 1.40 18.80
CA VAL A 112 23.85 1.15 18.37
C VAL A 112 23.21 0.00 19.15
N LYS A 113 23.94 -1.08 19.42
CA LYS A 113 23.48 -2.17 20.30
C LYS A 113 23.23 -1.66 21.74
N ALA A 114 24.11 -0.80 22.24
CA ALA A 114 23.91 -0.17 23.54
C ALA A 114 22.67 0.73 23.56
N MET A 115 22.34 1.40 22.45
CA MET A 115 21.09 2.16 22.31
C MET A 115 19.86 1.24 22.28
N ALA A 116 19.89 0.15 21.51
CA ALA A 116 18.78 -0.81 21.48
C ALA A 116 18.50 -1.39 22.88
N ASN A 117 19.54 -1.73 23.63
CA ASN A 117 19.43 -2.23 25.01
C ASN A 117 18.88 -1.21 26.01
N LEU A 118 18.77 0.08 25.66
CA LEU A 118 18.05 1.05 26.50
C LEU A 118 16.54 0.83 26.45
N PHE A 119 16.02 0.35 25.32
CA PHE A 119 14.58 0.25 25.06
C PHE A 119 14.07 -1.20 25.03
N ILE A 120 14.97 -2.17 25.09
CA ILE A 120 14.66 -3.61 25.09
C ILE A 120 15.06 -4.17 26.46
N ALA A 121 14.13 -4.82 27.14
CA ALA A 121 14.34 -5.37 28.49
C ALA A 121 15.22 -6.63 28.49
N GLY A 122 15.23 -7.39 27.39
CA GLY A 122 16.04 -8.60 27.22
C GLY A 122 15.78 -9.25 25.86
N ARG A 123 16.48 -10.35 25.57
CA ARG A 123 16.27 -11.13 24.33
C ARG A 123 15.07 -12.08 24.43
N ASP A 124 14.85 -12.60 25.63
CA ASP A 124 13.80 -13.54 25.99
C ASP A 124 13.32 -13.28 27.43
N GLY A 125 12.30 -14.00 27.89
CA GLY A 125 11.77 -13.83 29.24
C GLY A 125 12.82 -14.01 30.35
N ARG A 126 13.79 -14.92 30.16
CA ARG A 126 14.85 -15.22 31.13
C ARG A 126 15.84 -14.07 31.26
N SER A 127 16.35 -13.57 30.14
CA SER A 127 17.29 -12.45 30.11
C SER A 127 16.65 -11.11 30.47
N ALA A 128 15.32 -10.98 30.27
CA ALA A 128 14.58 -9.80 30.73
C ALA A 128 14.33 -9.80 32.24
N PHE A 129 14.27 -10.98 32.88
CA PHE A 129 13.88 -11.15 34.28
C PHE A 129 14.64 -10.24 35.28
N PRO A 130 15.98 -10.08 35.24
CA PRO A 130 16.67 -9.18 36.18
C PRO A 130 16.24 -7.72 36.04
N ASN A 131 15.90 -7.29 34.82
CA ASN A 131 15.38 -5.95 34.59
C ASN A 131 13.93 -5.81 35.08
N LEU A 132 13.10 -6.83 34.89
CA LEU A 132 11.72 -6.87 35.42
C LEU A 132 11.72 -6.86 36.95
N GLU A 133 12.61 -7.62 37.59
CA GLU A 133 12.76 -7.64 39.06
C GLU A 133 13.23 -6.28 39.59
N ARG A 134 14.15 -5.61 38.89
CA ARG A 134 14.55 -4.25 39.25
C ARG A 134 13.37 -3.28 39.19
N LEU A 135 12.55 -3.33 38.14
CA LEU A 135 11.36 -2.47 38.03
C LEU A 135 10.38 -2.70 39.19
N TRP A 136 10.17 -3.97 39.54
CA TRP A 136 9.35 -4.36 40.67
C TRP A 136 9.85 -3.78 42.00
N ARG A 137 11.15 -3.93 42.29
CA ARG A 137 11.78 -3.36 43.49
C ARG A 137 11.73 -1.83 43.52
N GLU A 138 11.69 -1.17 42.36
CA GLU A 138 11.51 0.28 42.23
C GLU A 138 10.04 0.74 42.31
N GLY A 139 9.09 -0.16 42.61
CA GLY A 139 7.69 0.18 42.80
C GLY A 139 6.84 0.19 41.52
N ALA A 140 7.35 -0.32 40.40
CA ALA A 140 6.65 -0.37 39.12
C ALA A 140 6.29 -1.81 38.71
N ARG A 141 5.21 -1.96 37.95
CA ARG A 141 4.81 -3.22 37.30
C ARG A 141 5.31 -3.27 35.86
N PHE A 142 5.10 -4.39 35.19
CA PHE A 142 5.46 -4.56 33.79
C PHE A 142 4.33 -5.17 32.97
N THR A 143 4.41 -4.99 31.65
CA THR A 143 3.74 -5.82 30.64
C THR A 143 4.80 -6.20 29.62
N VAL A 144 4.94 -7.50 29.32
CA VAL A 144 5.97 -7.99 28.41
C VAL A 144 5.41 -8.11 27.00
N ASP A 145 6.10 -7.52 26.03
CA ASP A 145 5.81 -7.63 24.59
C ASP A 145 6.93 -8.40 23.90
N ILE A 146 6.56 -9.41 23.12
CA ILE A 146 7.52 -10.17 22.31
C ILE A 146 7.72 -9.46 20.97
N LEU A 147 8.92 -8.91 20.77
CA LEU A 147 9.33 -8.37 19.48
C LEU A 147 9.59 -9.50 18.48
N GLY A 148 9.15 -9.27 17.23
CA GLY A 148 9.33 -10.15 16.09
C GLY A 148 9.37 -9.35 14.79
N GLU A 149 9.87 -10.00 13.74
CA GLU A 149 9.72 -9.58 12.34
C GLU A 149 8.23 -9.66 11.93
N GLY A 150 7.88 -9.05 10.80
CA GLY A 150 6.57 -9.23 10.20
C GLY A 150 6.30 -10.71 9.92
N VAL A 151 5.14 -11.21 10.35
CA VAL A 151 4.76 -12.61 10.14
C VAL A 151 4.18 -12.76 8.75
N VAL A 152 4.88 -13.52 7.91
CA VAL A 152 4.52 -13.78 6.52
C VAL A 152 4.16 -15.25 6.25
N SER A 153 4.35 -16.13 7.24
CA SER A 153 4.01 -17.55 7.13
C SER A 153 3.31 -18.13 8.37
N GLU A 154 2.59 -19.24 8.18
CA GLU A 154 1.92 -19.94 9.28
C GLU A 154 2.94 -20.50 10.29
N GLN A 155 4.12 -20.92 9.82
CA GLN A 155 5.22 -21.37 10.67
C GLN A 155 5.72 -20.25 11.59
N GLU A 156 5.88 -19.02 11.08
CA GLU A 156 6.27 -17.86 11.88
C GLU A 156 5.18 -17.52 12.92
N ALA A 157 3.89 -17.62 12.55
CA ALA A 157 2.77 -17.43 13.46
C ALA A 157 2.77 -18.46 14.60
N ASP A 158 3.02 -19.74 14.29
CA ASP A 158 3.15 -20.82 15.28
C ASP A 158 4.35 -20.58 16.22
N GLN A 159 5.48 -20.17 15.67
CA GLN A 159 6.67 -19.83 16.46
C GLN A 159 6.41 -18.65 17.39
N TYR A 160 5.69 -17.62 16.93
CA TYR A 160 5.30 -16.47 17.74
C TYR A 160 4.38 -16.89 18.90
N ALA A 161 3.35 -17.70 18.62
CA ALA A 161 2.45 -18.23 19.65
C ALA A 161 3.21 -19.09 20.69
N ALA A 162 4.12 -19.95 20.24
CA ALA A 162 4.94 -20.78 21.10
C ALA A 162 5.91 -19.97 21.99
N ARG A 163 6.37 -18.79 21.52
CA ARG A 163 7.18 -17.88 22.35
C ARG A 163 6.36 -17.31 23.51
N TYR A 164 5.07 -17.02 23.33
CA TYR A 164 4.20 -16.59 24.44
C TYR A 164 3.94 -17.71 25.44
N ASP A 165 3.69 -18.94 24.98
CA ASP A 165 3.51 -20.07 25.91
C ASP A 165 4.74 -20.26 26.81
N ARG A 166 5.94 -20.21 26.24
CA ARG A 166 7.20 -20.28 27.00
C ARG A 166 7.37 -19.11 27.95
N LEU A 167 7.03 -17.89 27.51
CA LEU A 167 7.13 -16.68 28.31
C LEU A 167 6.20 -16.74 29.54
N LEU A 168 4.93 -17.11 29.33
CA LEU A 168 3.93 -17.24 30.39
C LEU A 168 4.34 -18.31 31.40
N SER A 169 4.77 -19.48 30.93
CA SER A 169 5.21 -20.58 31.79
C SER A 169 6.39 -20.20 32.69
N PHE A 170 7.38 -19.50 32.11
CA PHE A 170 8.54 -19.04 32.86
C PHE A 170 8.15 -17.95 33.87
N LEU A 171 7.48 -16.88 33.43
CA LEU A 171 7.16 -15.76 34.30
C LEU A 171 6.17 -16.15 35.41
N GLY A 172 5.16 -16.97 35.11
CA GLY A 172 4.20 -17.45 36.11
C GLY A 172 4.83 -18.29 37.23
N THR A 173 6.01 -18.87 36.98
CA THR A 173 6.82 -19.53 38.02
C THR A 173 7.75 -18.54 38.71
N ALA A 174 8.50 -17.75 37.93
CA ALA A 174 9.59 -16.92 38.42
C ALA A 174 9.16 -15.75 39.31
N ILE A 175 7.93 -15.25 39.15
CA ILE A 175 7.38 -14.14 39.95
C ILE A 175 6.48 -14.61 41.10
N ARG A 176 6.27 -15.91 41.27
CA ARG A 176 5.30 -16.49 42.22
C ARG A 176 5.56 -16.02 43.66
N ASP A 177 6.82 -15.95 44.05
CA ASP A 177 7.24 -15.62 45.42
C ASP A 177 7.43 -14.11 45.64
N TRP A 178 7.15 -13.27 44.64
CA TRP A 178 7.29 -11.82 44.77
C TRP A 178 6.24 -11.27 45.73
N ARG A 179 6.67 -10.93 46.95
CA ARG A 179 5.80 -10.33 47.97
C ARG A 179 5.27 -8.97 47.51
N VAL A 180 3.95 -8.84 47.50
CA VAL A 180 3.25 -7.64 47.08
C VAL A 180 3.04 -6.72 48.30
N THR A 181 3.62 -5.51 48.28
CA THR A 181 3.53 -4.55 49.41
C THR A 181 3.12 -3.14 48.94
N GLY A 182 2.45 -2.36 49.78
CA GLY A 182 2.07 -0.97 49.47
C GLY A 182 1.03 -0.83 48.35
N THR A 183 1.14 0.18 47.47
CA THR A 183 0.21 0.40 46.33
C THR A 183 0.28 -0.72 45.27
N LEU A 184 1.31 -1.55 45.35
CA LEU A 184 1.40 -2.79 44.60
C LEU A 184 0.47 -3.87 45.16
N ALA A 185 0.03 -3.81 46.44
CA ALA A 185 -0.74 -4.83 47.16
C ALA A 185 -2.10 -5.19 46.53
N ALA A 186 -2.74 -4.27 45.79
CA ALA A 186 -4.01 -4.58 45.14
C ALA A 186 -3.82 -5.65 44.05
N THR A 187 -4.64 -6.70 44.13
CA THR A 187 -4.53 -7.97 43.37
C THR A 187 -4.81 -7.83 41.88
N GLU A 188 -5.55 -6.80 41.46
CA GLU A 188 -5.99 -6.61 40.07
C GLU A 188 -5.48 -5.30 39.46
N PRO A 189 -5.07 -5.27 38.17
CA PRO A 189 -4.78 -6.41 37.32
C PRO A 189 -3.55 -7.18 37.83
N PRO A 190 -3.35 -8.45 37.46
CA PRO A 190 -2.24 -9.24 37.99
C PRO A 190 -0.86 -8.74 37.55
N LEU A 191 0.16 -9.23 38.25
CA LEU A 191 1.56 -8.91 37.96
C LEU A 191 2.04 -9.57 36.66
N LEU A 192 1.70 -10.85 36.45
CA LEU A 192 1.91 -11.52 35.17
C LEU A 192 1.06 -10.81 34.12
N ASN A 193 1.69 -10.10 33.19
CA ASN A 193 0.98 -9.32 32.19
C ASN A 193 1.78 -9.33 30.89
N VAL A 194 1.12 -9.65 29.79
CA VAL A 194 1.70 -9.69 28.45
C VAL A 194 0.88 -8.85 27.48
N SER A 195 1.53 -8.26 26.49
CA SER A 195 0.88 -7.57 25.38
C SER A 195 1.15 -8.35 24.10
N VAL A 196 0.13 -8.60 23.29
CA VAL A 196 0.19 -9.46 22.10
C VAL A 196 -0.20 -8.65 20.88
N LYS A 197 0.61 -8.72 19.81
CA LYS A 197 0.26 -8.18 18.50
C LYS A 197 -0.52 -9.23 17.71
N VAL A 198 -1.71 -8.88 17.26
CA VAL A 198 -2.63 -9.82 16.64
C VAL A 198 -2.19 -10.20 15.22
N SER A 199 -1.51 -9.29 14.52
CA SER A 199 -0.94 -9.54 13.20
C SER A 199 0.12 -10.65 13.20
N ALA A 200 0.82 -10.84 14.32
CA ALA A 200 1.85 -11.85 14.44
C ALA A 200 1.31 -13.27 14.72
N LEU A 201 -0.01 -13.45 14.78
CA LEU A 201 -0.67 -14.75 14.98
C LEU A 201 -1.32 -15.29 13.70
N CYS A 202 -1.20 -14.59 12.57
CA CYS A 202 -1.76 -15.03 11.30
C CYS A 202 -0.92 -14.47 10.15
N ALA A 203 -0.51 -15.34 9.23
CA ALA A 203 0.22 -14.93 8.04
C ALA A 203 -0.64 -14.12 7.07
N ARG A 204 -1.97 -14.31 7.13
CA ARG A 204 -2.91 -13.85 6.10
C ARG A 204 -4.12 -13.17 6.69
N ILE A 205 -3.93 -11.90 7.05
CA ILE A 205 -5.04 -11.03 7.41
C ILE A 205 -5.63 -10.40 6.14
N ARG A 206 -6.92 -10.65 5.90
CA ARG A 206 -7.65 -10.15 4.73
C ARG A 206 -8.78 -9.24 5.18
N ALA A 207 -8.71 -7.98 4.78
CA ALA A 207 -9.78 -7.01 5.04
C ALA A 207 -11.10 -7.40 4.36
N SER A 208 -11.05 -8.08 3.21
CA SER A 208 -12.20 -8.63 2.49
C SER A 208 -12.89 -9.77 3.25
N ASP A 209 -12.16 -10.54 4.06
CA ASP A 209 -12.68 -11.68 4.82
C ASP A 209 -12.24 -11.62 6.30
N PRO A 210 -12.77 -10.64 7.05
CA PRO A 210 -12.36 -10.45 8.45
C PRO A 210 -12.76 -11.63 9.33
N ALA A 211 -13.82 -12.38 8.98
CA ALA A 211 -14.29 -13.52 9.76
C ALA A 211 -13.24 -14.65 9.77
N SER A 212 -12.78 -15.09 8.61
CA SER A 212 -11.74 -16.13 8.52
C SER A 212 -10.43 -15.68 9.17
N SER A 213 -10.05 -14.40 9.02
CA SER A 213 -8.85 -13.86 9.69
C SER A 213 -8.99 -13.86 11.21
N VAL A 214 -10.15 -13.50 11.75
CA VAL A 214 -10.45 -13.58 13.20
C VAL A 214 -10.34 -15.03 13.68
N ASP A 215 -10.93 -15.98 12.95
CA ASP A 215 -10.91 -17.39 13.35
C ASP A 215 -9.48 -17.98 13.32
N ALA A 216 -8.68 -17.63 12.31
CA ALA A 216 -7.28 -18.03 12.22
C ALA A 216 -6.43 -17.47 13.38
N ILE A 217 -6.63 -16.20 13.75
CA ILE A 217 -5.93 -15.60 14.90
C ILE A 217 -6.42 -16.23 16.21
N MET A 218 -7.73 -16.45 16.35
CA MET A 218 -8.35 -17.05 17.54
C MET A 218 -7.78 -18.44 17.83
N HIS A 219 -7.50 -19.23 16.80
CA HIS A 219 -6.90 -20.56 16.93
C HIS A 219 -5.60 -20.55 17.75
N ARG A 220 -4.78 -19.52 17.58
CA ARG A 220 -3.51 -19.36 18.33
C ARG A 220 -3.65 -18.51 19.59
N LEU A 221 -4.55 -17.52 19.58
CA LEU A 221 -4.74 -16.60 20.70
C LEU A 221 -5.43 -17.26 21.90
N LEU A 222 -6.44 -18.09 21.66
CA LEU A 222 -7.22 -18.70 22.74
C LEU A 222 -6.35 -19.58 23.67
N PRO A 223 -5.48 -20.48 23.18
CA PRO A 223 -4.57 -21.24 24.05
C PRO A 223 -3.69 -20.35 24.93
N ILE A 224 -3.18 -19.23 24.38
CA ILE A 224 -2.38 -18.26 25.14
C ILE A 224 -3.23 -17.61 26.25
N ALA A 225 -4.48 -17.24 25.93
CA ALA A 225 -5.43 -16.67 26.88
C ALA A 225 -5.83 -17.62 28.00
N LEU A 226 -6.08 -18.89 27.69
CA LEU A 226 -6.36 -19.92 28.70
C LEU A 226 -5.16 -20.16 29.60
N LYS A 227 -3.95 -20.26 29.03
CA LYS A 227 -2.71 -20.40 29.80
C LYS A 227 -2.50 -19.21 30.75
N ALA A 228 -2.73 -17.99 30.27
CA ALA A 228 -2.66 -16.80 31.11
C ALA A 228 -3.70 -16.84 32.22
N ARG A 229 -4.97 -17.19 31.92
CA ARG A 229 -6.04 -17.37 32.93
C ARG A 229 -5.63 -18.34 34.03
N ASP A 230 -5.11 -19.51 33.67
CA ASP A 230 -4.74 -20.55 34.63
C ASP A 230 -3.58 -20.13 35.54
N LEU A 231 -2.75 -19.20 35.06
CA LEU A 231 -1.65 -18.58 35.82
C LEU A 231 -2.06 -17.27 36.51
N ASN A 232 -3.35 -16.91 36.51
CA ASN A 232 -3.87 -15.62 36.96
C ASN A 232 -3.10 -14.43 36.32
N GLY A 233 -2.93 -14.49 35.01
CA GLY A 233 -2.18 -13.53 34.20
C GLY A 233 -3.05 -12.70 33.28
N PHE A 234 -2.58 -11.50 32.97
CA PHE A 234 -3.27 -10.54 32.12
C PHE A 234 -2.80 -10.62 30.67
N ILE A 235 -3.74 -10.52 29.72
CA ILE A 235 -3.43 -10.35 28.30
C ILE A 235 -3.99 -9.02 27.78
N ASN A 236 -3.12 -8.23 27.17
CA ASN A 236 -3.49 -7.07 26.37
C ASN A 236 -3.39 -7.39 24.87
N LEU A 237 -4.43 -7.14 24.09
CA LEU A 237 -4.33 -7.08 22.63
C LEU A 237 -3.89 -5.69 22.21
N ASP A 238 -2.71 -5.59 21.60
CA ASP A 238 -2.23 -4.31 21.10
C ASP A 238 -2.95 -3.90 19.81
N MET A 239 -3.04 -2.57 19.62
CA MET A 239 -3.66 -1.97 18.45
C MET A 239 -2.59 -1.52 17.48
N GLU A 240 -2.74 -1.95 16.22
CA GLU A 240 -1.75 -1.78 15.16
C GLU A 240 -2.16 -0.66 14.19
N SER A 241 -2.10 -0.89 12.88
CA SER A 241 -2.58 0.06 11.88
C SER A 241 -4.10 0.15 11.86
N TYR A 242 -4.63 1.24 11.30
CA TYR A 242 -6.07 1.48 11.16
C TYR A 242 -6.77 0.35 10.41
N SER A 243 -6.10 -0.23 9.40
CA SER A 243 -6.62 -1.36 8.63
C SER A 243 -6.95 -2.61 9.46
N LEU A 244 -6.32 -2.77 10.63
CA LEU A 244 -6.53 -3.90 11.53
C LEU A 244 -7.47 -3.57 12.69
N LYS A 245 -7.80 -2.29 12.91
CA LYS A 245 -8.53 -1.85 14.10
C LYS A 245 -9.87 -2.57 14.27
N GLY A 246 -10.71 -2.57 13.24
CA GLY A 246 -12.03 -3.21 13.30
C GLY A 246 -11.92 -4.71 13.58
N LEU A 247 -10.94 -5.37 12.98
CA LEU A 247 -10.64 -6.78 13.20
C LEU A 247 -10.19 -7.06 14.63
N THR A 248 -9.30 -6.23 15.20
CA THR A 248 -8.81 -6.38 16.58
C THR A 248 -9.92 -6.20 17.61
N LEU A 249 -10.83 -5.24 17.41
CA LEU A 249 -11.96 -5.03 18.31
C LEU A 249 -12.95 -6.19 18.28
N GLU A 250 -13.24 -6.73 17.09
CA GLU A 250 -14.11 -7.91 16.95
C GLU A 250 -13.45 -9.18 17.52
N LEU A 251 -12.15 -9.37 17.26
CA LEU A 251 -11.37 -10.46 17.84
C LEU A 251 -11.42 -10.42 19.37
N PHE A 252 -11.26 -9.23 19.97
CA PHE A 252 -11.36 -9.05 21.42
C PHE A 252 -12.75 -9.43 21.95
N ARG A 253 -13.81 -8.95 21.29
CA ARG A 253 -15.20 -9.32 21.65
C ARG A 253 -15.40 -10.83 21.65
N ARG A 254 -15.04 -11.51 20.56
CA ARG A 254 -15.16 -12.96 20.47
C ARG A 254 -14.32 -13.70 21.50
N LEU A 255 -13.13 -13.18 21.83
CA LEU A 255 -12.24 -13.79 22.83
C LEU A 255 -12.88 -13.78 24.22
N VAL A 256 -13.43 -12.65 24.67
CA VAL A 256 -14.00 -12.56 26.02
C VAL A 256 -15.38 -13.23 26.14
N GLU A 257 -16.05 -13.50 25.02
CA GLU A 257 -17.31 -14.23 24.93
C GLU A 257 -17.12 -15.75 24.88
N ARG A 258 -15.86 -16.22 24.77
CA ARG A 258 -15.54 -17.65 24.89
C ARG A 258 -16.02 -18.18 26.25
N PRO A 259 -16.77 -19.29 26.30
CA PRO A 259 -17.26 -19.86 27.56
C PRO A 259 -16.16 -20.06 28.61
N GLU A 260 -14.96 -20.42 28.15
CA GLU A 260 -13.79 -20.68 28.98
C GLU A 260 -13.19 -19.39 29.60
N LEU A 261 -13.46 -18.22 29.02
CA LEU A 261 -12.98 -16.91 29.46
C LEU A 261 -14.11 -16.02 29.98
N ASN A 262 -15.34 -16.53 30.02
CA ASN A 262 -16.48 -15.77 30.49
C ASN A 262 -16.27 -15.33 31.95
N GLY A 263 -16.52 -14.05 32.23
CA GLY A 263 -16.26 -13.46 33.54
C GLY A 263 -14.79 -13.27 33.91
N TYR A 264 -13.81 -13.69 33.10
CA TYR A 264 -12.39 -13.45 33.39
C TYR A 264 -12.04 -11.97 33.18
N PRO A 265 -11.63 -11.22 34.23
CA PRO A 265 -11.50 -9.76 34.16
C PRO A 265 -10.14 -9.28 33.63
N HIS A 266 -9.17 -10.18 33.45
CA HIS A 266 -7.78 -9.83 33.11
C HIS A 266 -7.48 -9.90 31.61
N LEU A 267 -8.43 -9.39 30.82
CA LEU A 267 -8.30 -9.22 29.38
C LEU A 267 -8.45 -7.73 29.06
N GLY A 268 -7.66 -7.24 28.12
CA GLY A 268 -7.81 -5.87 27.63
C GLY A 268 -7.33 -5.70 26.20
N PHE A 269 -7.60 -4.52 25.66
CA PHE A 269 -7.14 -4.10 24.35
C PHE A 269 -6.64 -2.65 24.38
N ALA A 270 -5.81 -2.28 23.42
CA ALA A 270 -5.39 -0.90 23.24
C ALA A 270 -6.37 -0.09 22.37
N LEU A 271 -6.60 1.16 22.72
CA LEU A 271 -7.39 2.13 21.97
C LEU A 271 -6.55 3.36 21.66
N GLN A 272 -6.61 3.86 20.43
CA GLN A 272 -5.71 4.91 19.92
C GLN A 272 -6.43 6.25 19.75
N ALA A 273 -6.18 7.20 20.65
CA ALA A 273 -6.84 8.51 20.68
C ALA A 273 -6.53 9.43 19.48
N TYR A 274 -5.49 9.13 18.69
CA TYR A 274 -5.18 9.87 17.46
C TYR A 274 -6.16 9.59 16.31
N LEU A 275 -7.01 8.56 16.42
CA LEU A 275 -8.00 8.23 15.40
C LEU A 275 -9.25 9.07 15.58
N ARG A 276 -9.81 9.53 14.47
CA ARG A 276 -11.02 10.37 14.44
C ARG A 276 -12.26 9.65 14.98
N ASP A 277 -12.29 8.32 14.88
CA ASP A 277 -13.42 7.48 15.30
C ASP A 277 -13.19 6.74 16.64
N SER A 278 -12.06 7.00 17.31
CA SER A 278 -11.70 6.31 18.57
C SER A 278 -12.64 6.64 19.73
N TYR A 279 -13.27 7.81 19.75
CA TYR A 279 -14.25 8.14 20.79
C TYR A 279 -15.51 7.29 20.64
N GLN A 280 -16.03 7.17 19.41
CA GLN A 280 -17.18 6.31 19.11
C GLN A 280 -16.85 4.83 19.36
N ASP A 281 -15.62 4.39 19.07
CA ASP A 281 -15.16 3.04 19.44
C ASP A 281 -15.17 2.84 20.95
N ALA A 282 -14.71 3.83 21.74
CA ALA A 282 -14.76 3.76 23.19
C ALA A 282 -16.20 3.63 23.70
N GLU A 283 -17.12 4.47 23.23
CA GLU A 283 -18.54 4.42 23.60
C GLU A 283 -19.15 3.05 23.28
N ARG A 284 -18.95 2.53 22.06
CA ARG A 284 -19.48 1.22 21.66
C ARG A 284 -18.97 0.08 22.53
N MET A 285 -17.68 0.12 22.87
CA MET A 285 -17.08 -0.90 23.73
C MET A 285 -17.58 -0.79 25.19
N LEU A 286 -17.82 0.42 25.70
CA LEU A 286 -18.39 0.64 27.03
C LEU A 286 -19.84 0.18 27.12
N ASP A 287 -20.66 0.55 26.14
CA ASP A 287 -22.05 0.09 26.04
C ASP A 287 -22.12 -1.44 26.02
N TRP A 288 -21.20 -2.08 25.30
CA TRP A 288 -21.09 -3.54 25.30
C TRP A 288 -20.59 -4.09 26.65
N ALA A 289 -19.63 -3.44 27.32
CA ALA A 289 -19.19 -3.80 28.67
C ALA A 289 -20.33 -3.78 29.68
N VAL A 290 -21.15 -2.72 29.64
CA VAL A 290 -22.35 -2.55 30.48
C VAL A 290 -23.33 -3.70 30.25
N ARG A 291 -23.66 -4.01 28.99
CA ARG A 291 -24.58 -5.12 28.65
C ARG A 291 -24.02 -6.49 29.06
N ARG A 292 -22.71 -6.69 28.94
CA ARG A 292 -22.03 -7.95 29.31
C ARG A 292 -21.97 -8.15 30.83
N GLY A 293 -21.96 -7.08 31.62
CA GLY A 293 -21.90 -7.14 33.09
C GLY A 293 -20.55 -7.53 33.68
N HIS A 294 -19.50 -7.65 32.86
CA HIS A 294 -18.16 -8.07 33.28
C HIS A 294 -17.10 -7.09 32.79
N ARG A 295 -16.25 -6.64 33.71
CA ARG A 295 -15.19 -5.66 33.48
C ARG A 295 -14.08 -6.20 32.58
N PHE A 296 -13.52 -5.33 31.75
CA PHE A 296 -12.26 -5.55 31.02
C PHE A 296 -11.40 -4.28 31.04
N THR A 297 -10.14 -4.38 30.62
CA THR A 297 -9.21 -3.24 30.60
C THR A 297 -9.18 -2.55 29.24
N VAL A 298 -9.17 -1.22 29.24
CA VAL A 298 -8.90 -0.40 28.05
C VAL A 298 -7.58 0.33 28.24
N ARG A 299 -6.58 -0.02 27.42
CA ARG A 299 -5.30 0.71 27.36
C ARG A 299 -5.43 1.88 26.40
N LEU A 300 -5.58 3.10 26.93
CA LEU A 300 -5.65 4.30 26.11
C LEU A 300 -4.24 4.79 25.75
N VAL A 301 -3.89 4.75 24.47
CA VAL A 301 -2.66 5.33 23.90
C VAL A 301 -3.03 6.49 22.97
N LYS A 302 -2.05 7.32 22.58
CA LYS A 302 -2.26 8.27 21.47
C LYS A 302 -2.33 7.52 20.14
N GLY A 303 -1.24 6.88 19.75
CA GLY A 303 -1.12 6.11 18.51
C GLY A 303 0.34 5.99 18.09
N ALA A 304 0.68 4.98 17.28
CA ALA A 304 2.06 4.68 16.91
C ALA A 304 2.32 4.67 15.39
N TYR A 305 1.30 4.92 14.58
CA TYR A 305 1.34 4.78 13.11
C TYR A 305 0.95 6.07 12.37
N TRP A 306 1.11 7.25 12.99
CA TRP A 306 0.52 8.50 12.45
C TRP A 306 0.99 8.84 11.03
N ASP A 307 2.30 8.82 10.79
CA ASP A 307 2.86 9.07 9.46
C ASP A 307 2.42 8.02 8.45
N TYR A 308 2.40 6.74 8.86
CA TYR A 308 1.95 5.63 8.04
C TYR A 308 0.49 5.81 7.60
N GLU A 309 -0.43 6.09 8.53
CA GLU A 309 -1.86 6.27 8.19
C GLU A 309 -2.09 7.46 7.26
N LYS A 310 -1.38 8.57 7.48
CA LYS A 310 -1.45 9.75 6.61
C LYS A 310 -0.95 9.43 5.20
N VAL A 311 0.18 8.73 5.09
CA VAL A 311 0.79 8.37 3.80
C VAL A 311 -0.09 7.37 3.06
N ILE A 312 -0.57 6.30 3.71
CA ILE A 312 -1.40 5.27 3.07
C ILE A 312 -2.75 5.84 2.65
N ALA A 313 -3.41 6.65 3.50
CA ALA A 313 -4.66 7.31 3.13
C ALA A 313 -4.46 8.25 1.93
N GLY A 314 -3.40 9.06 1.93
CA GLY A 314 -3.07 9.93 0.80
C GLY A 314 -2.69 9.17 -0.47
N GLN A 315 -2.01 8.03 -0.36
CA GLN A 315 -1.71 7.15 -1.50
C GLN A 315 -2.99 6.55 -2.09
N ARG A 316 -3.99 6.22 -1.26
CA ARG A 316 -5.26 5.61 -1.70
C ARG A 316 -6.38 6.63 -1.94
N ALA A 317 -6.11 7.93 -1.81
CA ALA A 317 -7.15 8.97 -1.81
C ALA A 317 -8.30 8.69 -0.81
N TRP A 318 -8.00 8.01 0.29
CA TRP A 318 -8.95 7.73 1.37
C TRP A 318 -8.98 8.87 2.39
N PRO A 319 -10.08 9.02 3.14
CA PRO A 319 -10.11 9.90 4.29
C PRO A 319 -8.98 9.56 5.27
N VAL A 320 -8.22 10.57 5.71
CA VAL A 320 -7.15 10.36 6.68
C VAL A 320 -7.77 9.98 8.03
N PRO A 321 -7.51 8.76 8.56
CA PRO A 321 -8.22 8.28 9.75
C PRO A 321 -7.72 8.91 11.05
N VAL A 322 -6.56 9.58 11.00
CA VAL A 322 -5.94 10.26 12.14
C VAL A 322 -6.23 11.76 12.16
N TYR A 323 -6.26 12.36 13.36
CA TYR A 323 -6.19 13.81 13.51
C TYR A 323 -4.87 14.33 12.95
N LEU A 324 -4.91 15.48 12.27
CA LEU A 324 -3.71 16.06 11.65
C LEU A 324 -2.95 17.00 12.59
N SER A 325 -3.62 17.51 13.63
CA SER A 325 -2.98 18.23 14.72
C SER A 325 -2.79 17.33 15.94
N LYS A 326 -1.61 17.44 16.56
CA LYS A 326 -1.36 16.79 17.86
C LYS A 326 -2.21 17.37 18.99
N ALA A 327 -2.58 18.64 18.93
CA ALA A 327 -3.51 19.22 19.92
C ALA A 327 -4.89 18.54 19.87
N GLU A 328 -5.39 18.24 18.66
CA GLU A 328 -6.64 17.48 18.48
C GLU A 328 -6.52 16.05 19.04
N THR A 329 -5.37 15.39 18.82
CA THR A 329 -5.09 14.07 19.44
C THR A 329 -5.07 14.15 20.97
N ASP A 330 -4.44 15.19 21.53
CA ASP A 330 -4.31 15.37 22.97
C ASP A 330 -5.68 15.71 23.61
N ALA A 331 -6.49 16.54 22.95
CA ALA A 331 -7.85 16.86 23.38
C ALA A 331 -8.77 15.62 23.32
N ASN A 332 -8.67 14.81 22.26
CA ASN A 332 -9.44 13.57 22.17
C ASN A 332 -8.97 12.54 23.20
N TYR A 333 -7.67 12.46 23.50
CA TYR A 333 -7.16 11.62 24.59
C TYR A 333 -7.76 12.02 25.94
N GLU A 334 -7.76 13.32 26.26
CA GLU A 334 -8.36 13.84 27.51
C GLU A 334 -9.89 13.60 27.53
N ARG A 335 -10.57 13.69 26.39
CA ARG A 335 -12.00 13.33 26.24
C ARG A 335 -12.29 11.86 26.52
N ILE A 336 -11.53 10.93 25.93
CA ILE A 336 -11.70 9.49 26.17
C ILE A 336 -11.28 9.13 27.60
N THR A 337 -10.26 9.81 28.16
CA THR A 337 -9.85 9.62 29.56
C THR A 337 -11.01 9.87 30.52
N ARG A 338 -11.76 10.97 30.34
CA ARG A 338 -12.95 11.29 31.14
C ARG A 338 -13.98 10.16 31.07
N LEU A 339 -14.31 9.75 29.83
CA LEU A 339 -15.27 8.69 29.56
C LEU A 339 -14.90 7.37 30.25
N LEU A 340 -13.63 6.95 30.19
CA LEU A 340 -13.16 5.71 30.82
C LEU A 340 -13.13 5.80 32.35
N LEU A 341 -12.80 6.95 32.93
CA LEU A 341 -12.79 7.14 34.39
C LEU A 341 -14.22 7.18 34.97
N GLU A 342 -15.16 7.82 34.28
CA GLU A 342 -16.58 7.83 34.64
C GLU A 342 -17.20 6.42 34.65
N HIS A 343 -16.70 5.54 33.78
CA HIS A 343 -17.13 4.15 33.65
C HIS A 343 -16.14 3.16 34.27
N SER A 344 -15.34 3.60 35.24
CA SER A 344 -14.30 2.78 35.89
C SER A 344 -14.84 1.53 36.60
N ALA A 345 -16.15 1.46 36.89
CA ALA A 345 -16.81 0.24 37.36
C ALA A 345 -16.94 -0.83 36.27
N GLN A 346 -17.13 -0.43 35.01
CA GLN A 346 -17.33 -1.33 33.86
C GLN A 346 -16.05 -1.58 33.06
N VAL A 347 -15.08 -0.67 33.13
CA VAL A 347 -13.77 -0.84 32.50
C VAL A 347 -12.63 -0.50 33.44
N TYR A 348 -11.48 -1.13 33.26
CA TYR A 348 -10.26 -0.74 33.95
C TYR A 348 -9.43 0.20 33.07
N PRO A 349 -9.32 1.50 33.42
CA PRO A 349 -8.56 2.45 32.61
C PRO A 349 -7.05 2.25 32.80
N ALA A 350 -6.36 1.94 31.71
CA ALA A 350 -4.90 1.90 31.64
C ALA A 350 -4.40 3.05 30.75
N LEU A 351 -4.01 4.16 31.36
CA LEU A 351 -3.66 5.42 30.68
C LEU A 351 -2.18 5.42 30.29
N ALA A 352 -1.90 5.08 29.03
CA ALA A 352 -0.55 4.98 28.49
C ALA A 352 -0.08 6.31 27.87
N THR A 353 0.76 7.07 28.60
CA THR A 353 1.28 8.37 28.14
C THR A 353 2.53 8.80 28.91
N HIS A 354 3.41 9.56 28.25
CA HIS A 354 4.53 10.27 28.89
C HIS A 354 4.30 11.79 28.98
N ASN A 355 3.15 12.29 28.52
CA ASN A 355 2.81 13.72 28.58
C ASN A 355 2.34 14.09 29.99
N VAL A 356 3.09 14.94 30.69
CA VAL A 356 2.78 15.38 32.07
C VAL A 356 1.44 16.10 32.14
N ARG A 357 1.06 16.89 31.11
CA ARG A 357 -0.25 17.55 31.04
C ARG A 357 -1.38 16.53 31.08
N THR A 358 -1.31 15.52 30.21
CA THR A 358 -2.30 14.44 30.13
C THR A 358 -2.38 13.64 31.43
N ILE A 359 -1.24 13.40 32.08
CA ILE A 359 -1.18 12.74 33.40
C ILE A 359 -1.88 13.59 34.46
N ALA A 360 -1.57 14.89 34.52
CA ALA A 360 -2.18 15.81 35.48
C ALA A 360 -3.71 15.90 35.28
N HIS A 361 -4.17 15.98 34.02
CA HIS A 361 -5.59 15.95 33.68
C HIS A 361 -6.27 14.69 34.24
N ALA A 362 -5.68 13.51 34.01
CA ALA A 362 -6.23 12.23 34.51
C ALA A 362 -6.28 12.17 36.04
N LEU A 363 -5.24 12.63 36.73
CA LEU A 363 -5.18 12.65 38.20
C LEU A 363 -6.25 13.56 38.80
N VAL A 364 -6.36 14.79 38.30
CA VAL A 364 -7.35 15.76 38.80
C VAL A 364 -8.77 15.28 38.52
N TYR A 365 -9.03 14.75 37.33
CA TYR A 365 -10.36 14.24 37.00
C TYR A 365 -10.74 13.03 37.86
N GLY A 366 -9.80 12.09 38.05
CA GLY A 366 -10.00 10.92 38.89
C GLY A 366 -10.28 11.28 40.35
N GLU A 367 -9.53 12.24 40.91
CA GLU A 367 -9.75 12.75 42.26
C GLU A 367 -11.16 13.36 42.42
N LYS A 368 -11.61 14.12 41.41
CA LYS A 368 -12.97 14.70 41.41
C LYS A 368 -14.08 13.65 41.35
N LEU A 369 -13.82 12.50 40.73
CA LEU A 369 -14.73 11.35 40.72
C LEU A 369 -14.62 10.49 41.99
N GLY A 370 -13.73 10.84 42.93
CA GLY A 370 -13.50 10.05 44.15
C GLY A 370 -12.73 8.76 43.93
N LEU A 371 -12.06 8.61 42.78
CA LEU A 371 -11.26 7.44 42.45
C LEU A 371 -9.98 7.39 43.29
N LYS A 372 -9.64 6.22 43.79
CA LYS A 372 -8.46 5.95 44.61
C LYS A 372 -7.29 5.46 43.74
N PRO A 373 -6.04 5.64 44.20
CA PRO A 373 -4.90 5.00 43.55
C PRO A 373 -5.11 3.48 43.45
N GLY A 374 -5.20 2.96 42.22
CA GLY A 374 -5.51 1.55 41.95
C GLY A 374 -6.82 1.31 41.19
N ASP A 375 -7.74 2.28 41.12
CA ASP A 375 -8.95 2.19 40.30
C ASP A 375 -8.66 2.27 38.78
N GLY A 376 -7.43 2.68 38.45
CA GLY A 376 -6.80 2.60 37.14
C GLY A 376 -5.27 2.54 37.28
N GLU A 377 -4.56 2.52 36.16
CA GLU A 377 -3.09 2.63 36.15
C GLU A 377 -2.56 3.55 35.05
N PHE A 378 -1.36 4.07 35.26
CA PHE A 378 -0.58 4.72 34.22
C PHE A 378 0.36 3.71 33.58
N GLN A 379 0.54 3.81 32.27
CA GLN A 379 1.49 2.99 31.54
C GLN A 379 2.53 3.83 30.80
N MET A 380 3.76 3.34 30.77
CA MET A 380 4.89 4.00 30.14
C MET A 380 5.75 3.00 29.39
N LEU A 381 6.67 3.48 28.57
CA LEU A 381 7.61 2.63 27.83
C LEU A 381 8.87 2.42 28.65
N TYR A 382 9.37 1.18 28.62
CA TYR A 382 10.65 0.82 29.24
C TYR A 382 11.78 1.72 28.71
N GLY A 383 12.58 2.24 29.63
CA GLY A 383 13.79 3.01 29.31
C GLY A 383 13.61 4.46 28.85
N MET A 384 12.37 4.96 28.72
CA MET A 384 12.11 6.33 28.19
C MET A 384 11.86 7.38 29.28
N ALA A 385 10.87 7.16 30.13
CA ALA A 385 10.34 8.19 31.04
C ALA A 385 10.59 7.88 32.52
N THR A 386 11.76 7.30 32.84
CA THR A 386 12.12 6.90 34.22
C THR A 386 11.87 7.99 35.27
N PRO A 387 12.19 9.28 35.04
CA PRO A 387 11.86 10.34 36.01
C PRO A 387 10.35 10.51 36.26
N ILE A 388 9.53 10.43 35.21
CA ILE A 388 8.06 10.57 35.30
C ILE A 388 7.48 9.38 36.07
N ARG A 389 7.92 8.16 35.73
CA ARG A 389 7.53 6.94 36.46
C ARG A 389 7.82 7.06 37.96
N ARG A 390 9.04 7.46 38.32
CA ARG A 390 9.43 7.62 39.74
C ARG A 390 8.57 8.67 40.46
N ALA A 391 8.21 9.76 39.78
CA ALA A 391 7.30 10.76 40.35
C ALA A 391 5.91 10.16 40.63
N LEU A 392 5.34 9.44 39.66
CA LEU A 392 4.03 8.78 39.83
C LEU A 392 4.03 7.71 40.93
N VAL A 393 5.07 6.87 40.99
CA VAL A 393 5.20 5.86 42.06
C VAL A 393 5.26 6.54 43.43
N ARG A 394 5.98 7.67 43.57
CA ARG A 394 6.03 8.45 44.82
C ARG A 394 4.69 9.09 45.19
N LEU A 395 3.86 9.43 44.20
CA LEU A 395 2.48 9.88 44.41
C LEU A 395 1.51 8.73 44.74
N GLY A 396 2.02 7.51 44.92
CA GLY A 396 1.21 6.33 45.22
C GLY A 396 0.43 5.78 44.01
N GLN A 397 0.66 6.33 42.81
CA GLN A 397 -0.03 5.89 41.61
C GLN A 397 0.51 4.55 41.12
N ARG A 398 -0.36 3.74 40.51
CA ARG A 398 0.05 2.50 39.87
C ARG A 398 0.69 2.79 38.53
N VAL A 399 1.90 2.30 38.32
CA VAL A 399 2.62 2.47 37.06
C VAL A 399 3.07 1.13 36.51
N ARG A 400 2.82 0.90 35.22
CA ARG A 400 3.27 -0.28 34.48
C ARG A 400 4.20 0.14 33.33
N GLU A 401 5.36 -0.48 33.21
CA GLU A 401 6.22 -0.33 32.04
C GLU A 401 5.92 -1.40 30.98
N TYR A 402 5.77 -0.96 29.74
CA TYR A 402 5.76 -1.81 28.56
C TYR A 402 7.20 -2.20 28.23
N CYS A 403 7.50 -3.49 28.38
CA CYS A 403 8.84 -4.07 28.33
C CYS A 403 9.00 -4.95 27.08
N PRO A 404 9.59 -4.41 25.99
CA PRO A 404 9.87 -5.18 24.80
C PRO A 404 10.96 -6.23 25.04
N VAL A 405 10.77 -7.42 24.49
CA VAL A 405 11.68 -8.56 24.61
C VAL A 405 11.85 -9.22 23.25
N GLY A 406 13.08 -9.29 22.74
CA GLY A 406 13.35 -9.97 21.48
C GLY A 406 14.77 -9.81 20.97
N GLU A 407 15.02 -10.45 19.82
CA GLU A 407 16.31 -10.40 19.14
C GLU A 407 16.65 -9.00 18.60
N LEU A 408 17.92 -8.79 18.28
CA LEU A 408 18.43 -7.49 17.90
C LEU A 408 17.76 -6.92 16.64
N VAL A 409 17.50 -7.74 15.62
CA VAL A 409 16.92 -7.28 14.34
C VAL A 409 15.52 -6.66 14.54
N PRO A 410 14.51 -7.34 15.12
CA PRO A 410 13.26 -6.71 15.52
C PRO A 410 13.43 -5.53 16.49
N GLY A 411 14.40 -5.64 17.40
CA GLY A 411 14.76 -4.60 18.36
C GLY A 411 15.16 -3.27 17.72
N MET A 412 15.73 -3.32 16.52
CA MET A 412 16.26 -2.19 15.81
C MET A 412 15.18 -1.45 15.01
N ALA A 413 14.26 -2.17 14.37
CA ALA A 413 13.05 -1.57 13.81
C ALA A 413 12.22 -0.88 14.91
N TYR A 414 12.12 -1.49 16.08
CA TYR A 414 11.50 -0.87 17.26
C TYR A 414 12.26 0.39 17.70
N LEU A 415 13.59 0.36 17.75
CA LEU A 415 14.42 1.53 18.07
C LEU A 415 14.18 2.70 17.10
N VAL A 416 14.10 2.45 15.79
CA VAL A 416 13.81 3.49 14.79
C VAL A 416 12.46 4.15 15.06
N ARG A 417 11.41 3.35 15.33
CA ARG A 417 10.09 3.89 15.72
C ARG A 417 10.16 4.72 17.00
N ARG A 418 10.96 4.31 18.00
CA ARG A 418 11.17 5.10 19.23
C ARG A 418 11.95 6.39 18.97
N LEU A 419 12.94 6.37 18.06
CA LEU A 419 13.67 7.56 17.65
C LEU A 419 12.75 8.57 16.95
N LEU A 420 11.87 8.11 16.07
CA LEU A 420 10.86 8.94 15.40
C LEU A 420 9.90 9.59 16.41
N GLU A 421 9.35 8.81 17.34
CA GLU A 421 8.47 9.32 18.40
C GLU A 421 9.14 10.45 19.22
N ASN A 422 10.39 10.23 19.62
CA ASN A 422 11.15 11.16 20.46
C ASN A 422 11.67 12.41 19.72
N THR A 423 11.89 12.32 18.41
CA THR A 423 12.45 13.42 17.59
C THR A 423 11.41 14.17 16.77
N SER A 424 10.14 13.75 16.79
CA SER A 424 9.04 14.48 16.18
C SER A 424 9.04 15.95 16.63
N ASN A 425 8.79 16.88 15.70
CA ASN A 425 8.78 18.33 15.97
C ASN A 425 7.77 18.72 17.07
N GLU A 426 6.78 17.87 17.31
CA GLU A 426 5.70 18.08 18.25
C GLU A 426 5.81 17.23 19.54
N GLY A 427 6.87 16.43 19.68
CA GLY A 427 7.09 15.55 20.83
C GLY A 427 7.23 16.31 22.15
N PHE A 428 6.43 15.94 23.16
CA PHE A 428 6.47 16.57 24.49
C PHE A 428 7.86 16.44 25.16
N LEU A 429 8.52 15.29 24.99
CA LEU A 429 9.88 15.06 25.50
C LEU A 429 10.89 15.99 24.81
N ARG A 430 10.79 16.19 23.49
CA ARG A 430 11.60 17.17 22.76
C ARG A 430 11.38 18.58 23.29
N ALA A 431 10.12 19.02 23.44
CA ALA A 431 9.79 20.36 23.92
C ALA A 431 10.36 20.65 25.33
N LYS A 432 10.39 19.64 26.22
CA LYS A 432 11.01 19.75 27.55
C LYS A 432 12.53 19.77 27.49
N PHE A 433 13.15 18.82 26.77
CA PHE A 433 14.61 18.61 26.81
C PHE A 433 15.40 19.51 25.86
N SER A 434 14.76 20.15 24.87
CA SER A 434 15.41 21.13 23.99
C SER A 434 15.46 22.54 24.60
N GLY A 435 14.72 22.81 25.69
CA GLY A 435 14.73 24.10 26.38
C GLY A 435 13.91 25.22 25.74
N HIS A 436 13.07 24.93 24.73
CA HIS A 436 12.38 25.96 23.91
C HIS A 436 10.90 26.19 24.25
N ALA A 437 10.27 25.43 25.15
CA ALA A 437 8.85 25.59 25.51
C ALA A 437 8.66 26.07 26.96
N SER A 438 7.83 27.11 27.15
CA SER A 438 7.46 27.59 28.48
C SER A 438 6.57 26.58 29.23
N MET A 439 6.63 26.59 30.57
CA MET A 439 5.79 25.71 31.39
C MET A 439 4.29 25.93 31.14
N ALA A 440 3.88 27.18 30.89
CA ALA A 440 2.51 27.52 30.51
C ALA A 440 2.09 26.82 29.20
N LYS A 441 2.97 26.79 28.19
CA LYS A 441 2.70 26.10 26.92
C LYS A 441 2.68 24.57 27.06
N LEU A 442 3.51 24.00 27.94
CA LEU A 442 3.54 22.55 28.20
C LEU A 442 2.30 22.04 28.94
N LEU A 443 1.61 22.92 29.68
CA LEU A 443 0.43 22.61 30.48
C LEU A 443 -0.85 23.28 29.95
N GLU A 444 -0.81 23.86 28.76
CA GLU A 444 -1.97 24.48 28.10
C GLU A 444 -3.08 23.44 27.88
N ASP A 445 -4.34 23.89 27.92
CA ASP A 445 -5.47 23.06 27.52
C ASP A 445 -5.38 22.72 26.01
N PRO A 446 -5.26 21.44 25.61
CA PRO A 446 -5.23 21.10 24.19
C PRO A 446 -6.52 21.50 23.45
N ALA A 447 -7.65 21.66 24.15
CA ALA A 447 -8.92 22.11 23.57
C ALA A 447 -9.01 23.63 23.36
N SER A 448 -8.12 24.43 23.96
CA SER A 448 -8.08 25.89 23.75
C SER A 448 -7.37 26.29 22.45
N GLN A 449 -6.62 25.37 21.85
CA GLN A 449 -6.01 25.60 20.54
C GLN A 449 -7.08 25.43 19.46
N PRO A 450 -7.21 26.39 18.52
CA PRO A 450 -8.16 26.26 17.44
C PRO A 450 -7.89 24.97 16.66
N PRO A 451 -8.92 24.20 16.28
CA PRO A 451 -8.74 23.01 15.46
C PRO A 451 -7.98 23.37 14.19
N ALA A 452 -6.86 22.69 13.92
CA ALA A 452 -6.18 22.84 12.63
C ALA A 452 -7.12 22.46 11.45
N SER A 453 -8.15 21.65 11.74
CA SER A 453 -9.25 21.29 10.84
C SER A 453 -10.14 22.47 10.41
N LEU A 454 -10.05 23.66 11.00
CA LEU A 454 -10.70 24.87 10.44
C LEU A 454 -10.00 25.40 9.17
N GLY A 455 -8.76 24.96 8.89
CA GLY A 455 -8.06 25.23 7.62
C GLY A 455 -8.00 24.02 6.67
N LEU A 456 -8.43 22.84 7.13
CA LEU A 456 -8.38 21.56 6.40
C LEU A 456 -9.65 20.74 6.69
N ALA A 457 -10.81 21.39 6.70
CA ALA A 457 -12.09 20.73 6.82
C ALA A 457 -12.21 19.69 5.69
N ALA A 458 -12.63 18.47 6.08
CA ALA A 458 -12.99 17.33 5.26
C ALA A 458 -12.90 17.58 3.75
N ASN A 459 -11.81 17.16 3.08
CA ASN A 459 -11.51 17.36 1.65
C ASN A 459 -11.98 18.73 1.14
N PRO A 460 -11.11 19.70 0.80
CA PRO A 460 -11.60 20.94 0.20
C PRO A 460 -12.54 20.55 -0.96
N ALA A 461 -13.85 20.87 -0.79
CA ALA A 461 -14.77 20.91 -1.92
C ALA A 461 -14.01 21.70 -2.98
N PRO A 462 -13.88 21.19 -4.22
CA PRO A 462 -12.81 21.56 -5.15
C PRO A 462 -12.74 23.08 -5.29
N MET A 463 -11.92 23.70 -4.45
CA MET A 463 -11.70 25.13 -4.47
C MET A 463 -10.72 25.33 -5.61
N ALA A 464 -11.10 26.24 -6.50
CA ALA A 464 -10.48 26.60 -7.77
C ALA A 464 -8.98 26.96 -7.65
N VAL A 465 -8.16 25.95 -7.41
CA VAL A 465 -6.76 25.85 -7.80
C VAL A 465 -6.79 24.96 -9.03
N GLU A 466 -6.27 25.45 -10.16
CA GLU A 466 -6.30 24.78 -11.47
C GLU A 466 -6.32 23.24 -11.36
N SER A 467 -7.41 22.64 -11.83
CA SER A 467 -7.87 21.29 -11.50
C SER A 467 -6.78 20.22 -11.68
N ARG A 468 -6.12 19.80 -10.61
CA ARG A 468 -5.14 18.70 -10.67
C ARG A 468 -5.89 17.36 -10.67
N PHE A 469 -5.57 16.50 -11.64
CA PHE A 469 -6.06 15.12 -11.69
C PHE A 469 -5.82 14.40 -10.35
N CYS A 470 -6.84 13.70 -9.87
CA CYS A 470 -6.78 12.86 -8.68
C CYS A 470 -7.29 11.45 -9.05
N ASN A 471 -6.55 10.42 -8.65
CA ASN A 471 -6.97 9.04 -8.86
C ASN A 471 -8.24 8.73 -8.06
N GLU A 472 -9.10 7.89 -8.64
CA GLU A 472 -10.27 7.31 -8.01
C GLU A 472 -9.83 6.43 -6.82
N PRO A 473 -10.43 6.57 -5.63
CA PRO A 473 -10.04 5.79 -4.46
C PRO A 473 -10.42 4.30 -4.65
N PRO A 474 -9.50 3.34 -4.43
CA PRO A 474 -9.84 1.91 -4.38
C PRO A 474 -10.79 1.59 -3.23
N ALA A 475 -11.47 0.44 -3.28
CA ALA A 475 -12.46 0.07 -2.30
C ALA A 475 -11.77 -0.25 -0.97
N ASP A 476 -12.25 0.37 0.10
CA ASP A 476 -11.80 0.04 1.44
C ASP A 476 -12.62 -1.13 1.99
N PHE A 477 -12.13 -2.35 1.75
CA PHE A 477 -12.77 -3.56 2.26
C PHE A 477 -12.68 -3.70 3.78
N THR A 478 -11.99 -2.81 4.51
CA THR A 478 -12.12 -2.77 5.99
C THR A 478 -13.52 -2.35 6.40
N LEU A 479 -14.22 -1.61 5.53
CA LEU A 479 -15.61 -1.19 5.72
C LEU A 479 -16.59 -2.30 5.34
N GLU A 480 -17.51 -2.61 6.24
CA GLU A 480 -18.56 -3.61 6.02
C GLU A 480 -19.49 -3.26 4.86
N THR A 481 -19.77 -1.97 4.66
CA THR A 481 -20.63 -1.49 3.57
C THR A 481 -20.08 -1.84 2.20
N GLN A 482 -18.77 -1.76 2.00
CA GLN A 482 -18.10 -2.12 0.75
C GLN A 482 -18.11 -3.64 0.53
N ARG A 483 -17.81 -4.43 1.56
CA ARG A 483 -17.91 -5.90 1.49
C ARG A 483 -19.33 -6.36 1.15
N ALA A 484 -20.34 -5.83 1.84
CA ALA A 484 -21.74 -6.15 1.59
C ALA A 484 -22.19 -5.70 0.19
N GLY A 485 -21.66 -4.58 -0.31
CA GLY A 485 -21.87 -4.13 -1.69
C GLY A 485 -21.38 -5.14 -2.72
N MET A 486 -20.16 -5.66 -2.55
CA MET A 486 -19.59 -6.67 -3.42
C MET A 486 -20.39 -7.99 -3.40
N VAL A 487 -20.82 -8.45 -2.22
CA VAL A 487 -21.68 -9.64 -2.09
C VAL A 487 -23.00 -9.45 -2.85
N ARG A 488 -23.66 -8.28 -2.70
CA ARG A 488 -24.89 -7.98 -3.43
C ARG A 488 -24.67 -7.94 -4.95
N ALA A 489 -23.54 -7.39 -5.39
CA ALA A 489 -23.19 -7.31 -6.80
C ALA A 489 -22.93 -8.70 -7.40
N LEU A 490 -22.16 -9.56 -6.72
CA LEU A 490 -21.95 -10.97 -7.12
C LEU A 490 -23.27 -11.73 -7.23
N ALA A 491 -24.16 -11.56 -6.25
CA ALA A 491 -25.49 -12.18 -6.29
C ALA A 491 -26.34 -11.64 -7.45
N LYS A 492 -26.25 -10.35 -7.79
CA LYS A 492 -26.93 -9.75 -8.94
C LYS A 492 -26.39 -10.36 -10.24
N VAL A 493 -25.09 -10.26 -10.48
CA VAL A 493 -24.42 -10.77 -11.69
C VAL A 493 -24.65 -12.26 -11.87
N GLY A 494 -24.63 -13.05 -10.79
CA GLY A 494 -24.94 -14.49 -10.83
C GLY A 494 -26.31 -14.83 -11.42
N ARG A 495 -27.31 -13.93 -11.30
CA ARG A 495 -28.64 -14.10 -11.92
C ARG A 495 -28.70 -13.66 -13.38
N GLU A 496 -27.67 -13.00 -13.87
CA GLU A 496 -27.59 -12.43 -15.22
C GLU A 496 -26.69 -13.23 -16.15
N LEU A 497 -26.04 -14.29 -15.66
CA LEU A 497 -25.17 -15.16 -16.45
C LEU A 497 -25.94 -15.85 -17.59
N GLY A 498 -25.22 -16.20 -18.66
CA GLY A 498 -25.73 -16.97 -19.80
C GLY A 498 -26.51 -16.16 -20.84
N ARG A 499 -26.60 -14.83 -20.66
CA ARG A 499 -27.22 -13.90 -21.63
C ARG A 499 -26.46 -13.87 -22.96
N SER A 500 -27.17 -13.47 -24.02
CA SER A 500 -26.59 -13.25 -25.34
C SER A 500 -26.21 -11.80 -25.56
N TYR A 501 -25.02 -11.57 -26.10
CA TYR A 501 -24.46 -10.24 -26.37
C TYR A 501 -24.21 -10.10 -27.87
N PRO A 502 -24.95 -9.19 -28.55
CA PRO A 502 -24.78 -8.93 -29.98
C PRO A 502 -23.51 -8.11 -30.26
N LEU A 503 -23.13 -8.03 -31.53
CA LEU A 503 -22.22 -6.97 -32.00
C LEU A 503 -22.97 -5.62 -31.92
N PHE A 504 -22.22 -4.52 -31.95
CA PHE A 504 -22.81 -3.18 -32.05
C PHE A 504 -22.17 -2.43 -33.21
N ILE A 505 -22.94 -2.17 -34.27
CA ILE A 505 -22.44 -1.58 -35.52
C ILE A 505 -23.30 -0.39 -35.92
N GLY A 506 -22.68 0.79 -36.02
CA GLY A 506 -23.37 2.06 -36.25
C GLY A 506 -24.24 2.44 -35.06
N SER A 507 -25.53 2.12 -35.15
CA SER A 507 -26.53 2.36 -34.12
C SER A 507 -27.38 1.12 -33.81
N ARG A 508 -26.98 -0.05 -34.32
CA ARG A 508 -27.78 -1.27 -34.23
C ARG A 508 -27.03 -2.40 -33.55
N ASP A 509 -27.77 -3.16 -32.77
CA ASP A 509 -27.33 -4.47 -32.29
C ASP A 509 -27.41 -5.47 -33.47
N VAL A 510 -26.32 -6.18 -33.74
CA VAL A 510 -26.21 -7.14 -34.86
C VAL A 510 -25.97 -8.54 -34.30
N HIS A 511 -26.89 -9.44 -34.61
CA HIS A 511 -26.80 -10.85 -34.25
C HIS A 511 -26.16 -11.64 -35.39
N THR A 512 -25.21 -12.51 -35.05
CA THR A 512 -24.50 -13.38 -35.99
C THR A 512 -25.03 -14.81 -35.89
N ALA A 513 -24.91 -15.59 -36.98
CA ALA A 513 -25.27 -17.01 -36.97
C ALA A 513 -24.33 -17.85 -36.07
N GLN A 514 -23.07 -17.42 -35.95
CA GLN A 514 -22.07 -18.03 -35.07
C GLN A 514 -22.01 -17.28 -33.74
N SER A 515 -21.79 -18.00 -32.65
CA SER A 515 -21.56 -17.40 -31.33
C SER A 515 -20.42 -18.12 -30.60
N LEU A 516 -19.67 -17.40 -29.78
CA LEU A 516 -18.62 -17.92 -28.91
C LEU A 516 -19.11 -17.94 -27.45
N PRO A 517 -18.78 -18.97 -26.66
CA PRO A 517 -19.04 -18.97 -25.25
C PRO A 517 -17.98 -18.13 -24.50
N SER A 518 -18.43 -17.21 -23.65
CA SER A 518 -17.64 -16.70 -22.53
C SER A 518 -17.96 -17.54 -21.29
N VAL A 519 -16.94 -18.09 -20.64
CA VAL A 519 -17.08 -19.09 -19.56
C VAL A 519 -16.38 -18.61 -18.30
N ASN A 520 -16.84 -19.08 -17.14
CA ASN A 520 -16.18 -18.81 -15.88
C ASN A 520 -14.93 -19.69 -15.74
N PRO A 521 -13.70 -19.15 -15.66
CA PRO A 521 -12.49 -19.96 -15.56
C PRO A 521 -12.42 -20.80 -14.28
N ALA A 522 -13.14 -20.42 -13.22
CA ALA A 522 -13.17 -21.15 -11.96
C ALA A 522 -14.15 -22.33 -12.00
N ALA A 523 -15.10 -22.28 -12.92
CA ALA A 523 -16.11 -23.32 -13.16
C ALA A 523 -16.49 -23.31 -14.65
N PRO A 524 -15.67 -23.90 -15.55
CA PRO A 524 -15.84 -23.73 -17.01
C PRO A 524 -17.14 -24.27 -17.62
N ARG A 525 -17.91 -25.03 -16.83
CA ARG A 525 -19.27 -25.46 -17.18
C ARG A 525 -20.28 -24.31 -17.08
N ASP A 526 -19.97 -23.29 -16.29
CA ASP A 526 -20.80 -22.10 -16.10
C ASP A 526 -20.53 -21.11 -17.22
N GLN A 527 -21.52 -20.90 -18.08
CA GLN A 527 -21.44 -19.92 -19.15
C GLN A 527 -21.77 -18.53 -18.60
N VAL A 528 -20.81 -17.62 -18.68
CA VAL A 528 -21.00 -16.20 -18.30
C VAL A 528 -21.83 -15.49 -19.35
N GLY A 529 -21.58 -15.75 -20.64
CA GLY A 529 -22.38 -15.20 -21.75
C GLY A 529 -22.19 -15.93 -23.08
N ARG A 530 -23.12 -15.68 -24.01
CA ARG A 530 -23.05 -16.10 -25.42
C ARG A 530 -22.75 -14.86 -26.27
N ILE A 531 -21.63 -14.87 -26.98
CA ILE A 531 -21.11 -13.69 -27.65
C ILE A 531 -21.26 -13.83 -29.16
N ALA A 532 -21.82 -12.85 -29.85
CA ALA A 532 -21.84 -12.82 -31.31
C ALA A 532 -20.41 -12.85 -31.89
N ALA A 533 -20.17 -13.62 -32.94
CA ALA A 533 -18.84 -13.79 -33.54
C ALA A 533 -18.77 -13.09 -34.90
N ALA A 534 -18.15 -11.91 -34.92
CA ALA A 534 -18.01 -11.07 -36.11
C ALA A 534 -17.21 -11.75 -37.22
N GLN A 535 -17.77 -11.70 -38.42
CA GLN A 535 -17.13 -12.13 -39.66
C GLN A 535 -16.53 -10.93 -40.40
N VAL A 536 -15.76 -11.18 -41.45
CA VAL A 536 -15.12 -10.13 -42.26
C VAL A 536 -16.14 -9.11 -42.79
N ALA A 537 -17.34 -9.55 -43.17
CA ALA A 537 -18.41 -8.67 -43.62
C ALA A 537 -18.89 -7.69 -42.52
N ASP A 538 -18.97 -8.15 -41.27
CA ASP A 538 -19.33 -7.31 -40.13
C ASP A 538 -18.22 -6.28 -39.84
N VAL A 539 -16.95 -6.69 -39.96
CA VAL A 539 -15.80 -5.77 -39.86
C VAL A 539 -15.88 -4.68 -40.90
N THR A 540 -16.13 -5.04 -42.17
CA THR A 540 -16.31 -4.05 -43.26
C THR A 540 -17.46 -3.08 -42.96
N ALA A 541 -18.60 -3.58 -42.49
CA ALA A 541 -19.74 -2.74 -42.14
C ALA A 541 -19.42 -1.77 -40.98
N ALA A 542 -18.69 -2.23 -39.96
CA ALA A 542 -18.28 -1.40 -38.84
C ALA A 542 -17.23 -0.34 -39.22
N VAL A 543 -16.25 -0.68 -40.06
CA VAL A 543 -15.28 0.28 -40.60
C VAL A 543 -16.00 1.38 -41.40
N GLN A 544 -16.98 1.00 -42.23
CA GLN A 544 -17.78 1.97 -42.99
C GLN A 544 -18.60 2.89 -42.07
N ALA A 545 -19.24 2.34 -41.03
CA ALA A 545 -19.99 3.12 -40.05
C ALA A 545 -19.08 4.11 -39.29
N ALA A 546 -17.92 3.65 -38.83
CA ALA A 546 -16.93 4.49 -38.16
C ALA A 546 -16.41 5.61 -39.09
N ARG A 547 -16.06 5.26 -40.34
CA ARG A 547 -15.59 6.23 -41.33
C ARG A 547 -16.64 7.28 -41.67
N ALA A 548 -17.91 6.91 -41.72
CA ALA A 548 -19.02 7.83 -41.95
C ALA A 548 -19.24 8.80 -40.77
N ALA A 549 -19.10 8.34 -39.53
CA ALA A 549 -19.27 9.16 -38.33
C ALA A 549 -18.07 10.10 -38.04
N PHE A 550 -16.88 9.75 -38.54
CA PHE A 550 -15.63 10.46 -38.23
C PHE A 550 -15.66 11.98 -38.47
N PRO A 551 -16.15 12.52 -39.61
CA PRO A 551 -16.12 13.96 -39.86
C PRO A 551 -16.97 14.79 -38.90
N GLU A 552 -18.08 14.24 -38.39
CA GLU A 552 -18.87 14.92 -37.36
C GLU A 552 -18.16 14.85 -36.00
N TRP A 553 -17.69 13.66 -35.62
CA TRP A 553 -17.03 13.46 -34.33
C TRP A 553 -15.75 14.28 -34.18
N ALA A 554 -14.92 14.33 -35.23
CA ALA A 554 -13.69 15.11 -35.26
C ALA A 554 -13.93 16.62 -35.12
N ARG A 555 -15.10 17.12 -35.54
CA ARG A 555 -15.49 18.55 -35.44
C ARG A 555 -16.01 18.94 -34.06
N ARG A 556 -16.47 17.99 -33.24
CA ARG A 556 -16.88 18.28 -31.86
C ARG A 556 -15.71 18.84 -31.08
N THR A 557 -15.96 19.78 -30.18
CA THR A 557 -14.87 20.43 -29.44
C THR A 557 -14.19 19.43 -28.49
N PRO A 558 -12.90 19.63 -28.17
CA PRO A 558 -12.21 18.83 -27.16
C PRO A 558 -12.99 18.74 -25.83
N ASP A 559 -13.67 19.79 -25.41
CA ASP A 559 -14.52 19.81 -24.21
C ASP A 559 -15.78 18.95 -24.32
N GLU A 560 -16.43 18.92 -25.49
CA GLU A 560 -17.56 18.01 -25.75
C GLU A 560 -17.14 16.56 -25.65
N ARG A 561 -15.97 16.22 -26.22
CA ARG A 561 -15.42 14.88 -26.15
C ARG A 561 -15.00 14.53 -24.72
N ALA A 562 -14.29 15.42 -24.02
CA ALA A 562 -13.94 15.24 -22.62
C ALA A 562 -15.15 15.04 -21.71
N ARG A 563 -16.27 15.75 -21.95
CA ARG A 563 -17.53 15.56 -21.22
C ARG A 563 -18.13 14.16 -21.41
N LEU A 564 -17.97 13.53 -22.57
CA LEU A 564 -18.39 12.14 -22.78
C LEU A 564 -17.62 11.21 -21.83
N LEU A 565 -16.29 11.33 -21.76
CA LEU A 565 -15.47 10.46 -20.91
C LEU A 565 -15.77 10.66 -19.42
N ARG A 566 -16.05 11.88 -18.97
CA ARG A 566 -16.49 12.13 -17.59
C ARG A 566 -17.83 11.48 -17.26
N ARG A 567 -18.78 11.44 -18.23
CA ARG A 567 -20.04 10.71 -18.04
C ARG A 567 -19.82 9.19 -17.96
N VAL A 568 -18.94 8.66 -18.82
CA VAL A 568 -18.53 7.24 -18.79
C VAL A 568 -17.91 6.89 -17.42
N ALA A 569 -17.00 7.72 -16.91
CA ALA A 569 -16.44 7.59 -15.57
C ALA A 569 -17.51 7.61 -14.46
N GLY A 570 -18.48 8.53 -14.56
CA GLY A 570 -19.63 8.62 -13.65
C GLY A 570 -20.44 7.32 -13.57
N ILE A 571 -20.83 6.77 -14.73
CA ILE A 571 -21.61 5.53 -14.81
C ILE A 571 -20.79 4.35 -14.25
N MET A 572 -19.50 4.24 -14.60
CA MET A 572 -18.62 3.20 -14.05
C MET A 572 -18.50 3.30 -12.52
N ARG A 573 -18.43 4.52 -11.97
CA ARG A 573 -18.38 4.75 -10.52
C ARG A 573 -19.67 4.31 -9.83
N GLU A 574 -20.82 4.59 -10.42
CA GLU A 574 -22.13 4.15 -9.91
C GLU A 574 -22.30 2.63 -9.96
N ARG A 575 -21.78 1.99 -11.02
CA ARG A 575 -21.89 0.53 -11.25
C ARG A 575 -20.64 -0.24 -10.83
N ARG A 576 -19.75 0.36 -10.03
CA ARG A 576 -18.40 -0.17 -9.76
C ARG A 576 -18.38 -1.59 -9.21
N ALA A 577 -19.16 -1.87 -8.17
CA ALA A 577 -19.23 -3.20 -7.57
C ALA A 577 -19.80 -4.25 -8.55
N GLU A 578 -20.74 -3.84 -9.42
CA GLU A 578 -21.31 -4.71 -10.46
C GLU A 578 -20.28 -5.05 -11.53
N LEU A 579 -19.51 -4.06 -12.01
CA LEU A 579 -18.44 -4.28 -12.98
C LEU A 579 -17.34 -5.17 -12.40
N ALA A 580 -16.92 -4.92 -11.17
CA ALA A 580 -15.97 -5.79 -10.47
C ALA A 580 -16.52 -7.22 -10.31
N ALA A 581 -17.81 -7.39 -10.02
CA ALA A 581 -18.43 -8.70 -9.94
C ALA A 581 -18.45 -9.44 -11.30
N TRP A 582 -18.66 -8.74 -12.43
CA TRP A 582 -18.49 -9.33 -13.76
C TRP A 582 -17.06 -9.82 -13.98
N GLU A 583 -16.04 -9.06 -13.58
CA GLU A 583 -14.64 -9.48 -13.69
C GLU A 583 -14.29 -10.69 -12.83
N VAL A 584 -14.84 -10.77 -11.61
CA VAL A 584 -14.70 -11.96 -10.76
C VAL A 584 -15.23 -13.20 -11.48
N MET A 585 -16.39 -13.09 -12.15
CA MET A 585 -17.06 -14.22 -12.79
C MET A 585 -16.50 -14.57 -14.17
N GLU A 586 -16.13 -13.58 -14.98
CA GLU A 586 -15.69 -13.78 -16.37
C GLU A 586 -14.18 -14.09 -16.48
N VAL A 587 -13.34 -13.41 -15.69
CA VAL A 587 -11.88 -13.54 -15.82
C VAL A 587 -11.18 -14.03 -14.55
N GLY A 588 -11.95 -14.37 -13.50
CA GLY A 588 -11.43 -15.00 -12.30
C GLY A 588 -10.56 -14.08 -11.42
N LYS A 589 -10.79 -12.77 -11.47
CA LYS A 589 -10.12 -11.81 -10.58
C LYS A 589 -10.61 -11.95 -9.14
N THR A 590 -9.72 -11.75 -8.17
CA THR A 590 -10.14 -11.56 -6.77
C THR A 590 -10.80 -10.20 -6.61
N TRP A 591 -11.53 -9.98 -5.51
CA TRP A 591 -12.28 -8.72 -5.31
C TRP A 591 -11.40 -7.48 -5.40
N VAL A 592 -10.19 -7.55 -4.83
CA VAL A 592 -9.22 -6.44 -4.84
C VAL A 592 -8.69 -6.17 -6.25
N GLU A 593 -8.41 -7.23 -7.02
CA GLU A 593 -7.89 -7.10 -8.38
C GLU A 593 -8.96 -6.62 -9.38
N ALA A 594 -10.22 -7.02 -9.17
CA ALA A 594 -11.37 -6.59 -9.96
C ALA A 594 -11.75 -5.13 -9.68
N ASP A 595 -11.80 -4.74 -8.40
CA ASP A 595 -12.05 -3.35 -8.02
C ASP A 595 -10.98 -2.40 -8.58
N ALA A 596 -9.72 -2.81 -8.51
CA ALA A 596 -8.61 -2.03 -9.05
C ALA A 596 -8.70 -1.82 -10.57
N ASP A 597 -9.21 -2.80 -11.33
CA ASP A 597 -9.40 -2.67 -12.79
C ASP A 597 -10.45 -1.60 -13.12
N VAL A 598 -11.59 -1.62 -12.42
CA VAL A 598 -12.66 -0.63 -12.61
C VAL A 598 -12.17 0.77 -12.23
N VAL A 599 -11.43 0.89 -11.13
CA VAL A 599 -10.79 2.15 -10.69
C VAL A 599 -9.83 2.68 -11.75
N GLU A 600 -8.98 1.83 -12.31
CA GLU A 600 -8.03 2.22 -13.34
C GLU A 600 -8.75 2.65 -14.64
N ALA A 601 -9.87 2.01 -14.99
CA ALA A 601 -10.72 2.42 -16.11
C ALA A 601 -11.31 3.83 -15.91
N ILE A 602 -11.79 4.14 -14.70
CA ILE A 602 -12.28 5.47 -14.32
C ILE A 602 -11.14 6.50 -14.41
N ASP A 603 -9.97 6.16 -13.89
CA ASP A 603 -8.79 7.01 -13.93
C ASP A 603 -8.39 7.38 -15.36
N PHE A 604 -8.40 6.43 -16.30
CA PHE A 604 -8.11 6.72 -17.70
C PHE A 604 -9.10 7.72 -18.30
N CYS A 605 -10.40 7.57 -18.04
CA CYS A 605 -11.40 8.51 -18.53
C CYS A 605 -11.16 9.93 -18.01
N GLU A 606 -10.98 10.09 -16.70
CA GLU A 606 -10.77 11.39 -16.05
C GLU A 606 -9.44 12.02 -16.48
N PHE A 607 -8.37 11.24 -16.49
CA PHE A 607 -7.04 11.71 -16.86
C PHE A 607 -6.98 12.15 -18.33
N TYR A 608 -7.47 11.33 -19.27
CA TYR A 608 -7.43 11.68 -20.69
C TYR A 608 -8.40 12.80 -21.06
N ALA A 609 -9.53 12.95 -20.35
CA ALA A 609 -10.39 14.11 -20.48
C ALA A 609 -9.62 15.41 -20.15
N GLN A 610 -8.88 15.41 -19.05
CA GLN A 610 -8.05 16.54 -18.64
C GLN A 610 -6.87 16.78 -19.61
N GLU A 611 -6.18 15.72 -20.03
CA GLU A 611 -5.04 15.84 -20.95
C GLU A 611 -5.45 16.37 -22.33
N MET A 612 -6.61 15.98 -22.85
CA MET A 612 -7.09 16.53 -24.11
C MET A 612 -7.41 18.02 -23.99
N GLN A 613 -7.98 18.46 -22.87
CA GLN A 613 -8.20 19.89 -22.61
C GLN A 613 -6.86 20.64 -22.57
N ARG A 614 -5.85 20.10 -21.87
CA ARG A 614 -4.49 20.66 -21.86
C ARG A 614 -3.91 20.79 -23.27
N LEU A 615 -3.98 19.73 -24.07
CA LEU A 615 -3.45 19.70 -25.44
C LEU A 615 -4.22 20.58 -26.43
N SER A 616 -5.50 20.86 -26.16
CA SER A 616 -6.36 21.67 -27.04
C SER A 616 -6.02 23.15 -27.07
N ARG A 617 -5.27 23.65 -26.08
CA ARG A 617 -4.83 25.05 -25.99
C ARG A 617 -3.91 25.47 -27.15
N GLY A 618 -3.29 24.49 -27.81
CA GLY A 618 -2.25 24.75 -28.80
C GLY A 618 -0.98 25.30 -28.14
N ARG A 619 0.09 25.37 -28.93
CA ARG A 619 1.39 25.87 -28.48
C ARG A 619 1.91 26.87 -29.50
N LEU A 620 2.23 28.08 -29.06
CA LEU A 620 2.97 29.03 -29.88
C LEU A 620 4.35 28.44 -30.16
N THR A 621 4.71 28.31 -31.44
CA THR A 621 5.98 27.67 -31.82
C THR A 621 7.16 28.58 -31.50
N GLN A 622 7.07 29.84 -31.91
CA GLN A 622 8.05 30.90 -31.66
C GLN A 622 7.36 32.27 -31.65
N GLU A 623 7.86 33.19 -30.83
CA GLU A 623 7.45 34.59 -30.89
C GLU A 623 8.21 35.31 -32.01
N VAL A 624 7.50 35.64 -33.09
CA VAL A 624 8.03 36.37 -34.25
C VAL A 624 7.13 37.58 -34.56
N PRO A 625 7.65 38.83 -34.60
CA PRO A 625 6.84 40.00 -34.92
C PRO A 625 6.18 39.89 -36.30
N GLY A 626 4.88 40.20 -36.40
CA GLY A 626 4.13 40.14 -37.66
C GLY A 626 3.69 38.72 -38.07
N GLU A 627 3.92 37.71 -37.24
CA GLU A 627 3.56 36.32 -37.52
C GLU A 627 2.96 35.65 -36.27
N ILE A 628 1.94 34.83 -36.46
CA ILE A 628 1.43 33.92 -35.43
C ILE A 628 1.51 32.50 -35.96
N SER A 629 2.33 31.66 -35.33
CA SER A 629 2.50 30.25 -35.67
C SER A 629 2.10 29.37 -34.48
N ILE A 630 0.97 28.68 -34.57
CA ILE A 630 0.43 27.83 -33.50
C ILE A 630 0.42 26.36 -33.92
N GLU A 631 1.12 25.53 -33.17
CA GLU A 631 1.03 24.08 -33.23
C GLU A 631 -0.23 23.60 -32.46
N HIS A 632 -1.03 22.76 -33.10
CA HIS A 632 -2.16 22.08 -32.49
C HIS A 632 -2.24 20.64 -33.02
N TYR A 633 -3.21 19.87 -32.53
CA TYR A 633 -3.36 18.46 -32.87
C TYR A 633 -4.70 18.19 -33.56
N VAL A 634 -4.69 17.29 -34.55
CA VAL A 634 -5.89 16.80 -35.25
C VAL A 634 -5.99 15.28 -35.16
N PRO A 635 -7.19 14.69 -35.10
CA PRO A 635 -7.34 13.23 -35.03
C PRO A 635 -6.79 12.51 -36.27
N ARG A 636 -6.50 11.22 -36.12
CA ARG A 636 -5.99 10.36 -37.20
C ARG A 636 -7.11 9.84 -38.12
N GLY A 637 -8.24 9.41 -37.56
CA GLY A 637 -9.31 8.78 -38.32
C GLY A 637 -10.02 7.65 -37.59
N VAL A 638 -10.07 6.48 -38.20
CA VAL A 638 -10.66 5.26 -37.62
C VAL A 638 -9.59 4.50 -36.83
N ALA A 639 -9.87 4.22 -35.56
CA ALA A 639 -8.98 3.49 -34.66
C ALA A 639 -9.51 2.08 -34.37
N ALA A 640 -8.69 1.06 -34.63
CA ALA A 640 -8.92 -0.30 -34.16
C ALA A 640 -8.31 -0.47 -32.76
N VAL A 641 -9.13 -0.77 -31.77
CA VAL A 641 -8.71 -1.07 -30.39
C VAL A 641 -8.84 -2.57 -30.16
N ILE A 642 -7.70 -3.24 -30.01
CA ILE A 642 -7.60 -4.69 -29.80
C ILE A 642 -7.05 -4.92 -28.38
N ALA A 643 -7.93 -5.28 -27.46
CA ALA A 643 -7.65 -5.30 -26.02
C ALA A 643 -7.40 -6.72 -25.48
N PRO A 644 -6.62 -6.85 -24.39
CA PRO A 644 -6.34 -8.14 -23.74
C PRO A 644 -7.45 -8.49 -22.73
N TRP A 645 -7.43 -9.73 -22.24
CA TRP A 645 -8.39 -10.23 -21.24
C TRP A 645 -7.98 -9.97 -19.79
N ASN A 646 -6.70 -9.70 -19.51
CA ASN A 646 -6.18 -9.69 -18.15
C ASN A 646 -6.46 -8.39 -17.38
N PHE A 647 -6.66 -7.29 -18.10
CA PHE A 647 -7.25 -6.05 -17.60
C PHE A 647 -8.42 -5.67 -18.51
N PRO A 648 -9.53 -6.43 -18.38
CA PRO A 648 -10.56 -6.50 -19.40
C PRO A 648 -11.38 -5.22 -19.52
N LEU A 649 -11.43 -4.39 -18.47
CA LEU A 649 -12.08 -3.08 -18.50
C LEU A 649 -11.04 -1.97 -18.56
N ALA A 650 -10.00 -1.98 -17.72
CA ALA A 650 -9.03 -0.88 -17.60
C ALA A 650 -8.29 -0.58 -18.90
N ILE A 651 -7.62 -1.58 -19.50
CA ILE A 651 -6.82 -1.37 -20.72
C ILE A 651 -7.72 -1.13 -21.93
N LEU A 652 -8.83 -1.87 -22.02
CA LEU A 652 -9.86 -1.67 -23.05
C LEU A 652 -10.40 -0.24 -23.03
N CYS A 653 -10.78 0.24 -21.83
CA CYS A 653 -11.25 1.59 -21.60
C CYS A 653 -10.15 2.60 -21.91
N GLY A 654 -8.93 2.41 -21.42
CA GLY A 654 -7.82 3.33 -21.64
C GLY A 654 -7.52 3.58 -23.12
N MET A 655 -7.40 2.52 -23.91
CA MET A 655 -7.18 2.64 -25.36
C MET A 655 -8.37 3.30 -26.08
N THR A 656 -9.59 2.90 -25.73
CA THR A 656 -10.82 3.43 -26.35
C THR A 656 -11.04 4.90 -25.99
N ALA A 657 -10.88 5.27 -24.72
CA ALA A 657 -11.04 6.62 -24.22
C ALA A 657 -10.01 7.57 -24.83
N ALA A 658 -8.75 7.14 -24.94
CA ALA A 658 -7.70 7.91 -25.60
C ALA A 658 -8.03 8.20 -27.07
N ALA A 659 -8.49 7.18 -27.82
CA ALA A 659 -8.88 7.35 -29.21
C ALA A 659 -10.08 8.28 -29.38
N LEU A 660 -11.14 8.08 -28.58
CA LEU A 660 -12.36 8.88 -28.63
C LEU A 660 -12.08 10.35 -28.28
N VAL A 661 -11.37 10.62 -27.18
CA VAL A 661 -11.13 11.99 -26.72
C VAL A 661 -10.23 12.75 -27.69
N ALA A 662 -9.30 12.05 -28.36
CA ALA A 662 -8.47 12.60 -29.43
C ALA A 662 -9.26 12.94 -30.71
N GLY A 663 -10.53 12.52 -30.82
CA GLY A 663 -11.41 12.80 -31.95
C GLY A 663 -11.50 11.69 -32.99
N ASN A 664 -10.98 10.50 -32.70
CA ASN A 664 -11.07 9.33 -33.57
C ASN A 664 -12.38 8.56 -33.31
N THR A 665 -12.89 7.87 -34.32
CA THR A 665 -13.95 6.85 -34.16
C THR A 665 -13.31 5.50 -33.90
N VAL A 666 -13.97 4.63 -33.13
CA VAL A 666 -13.35 3.43 -32.57
C VAL A 666 -14.09 2.15 -32.97
N LEU A 667 -13.30 1.15 -33.37
CA LEU A 667 -13.68 -0.24 -33.54
C LEU A 667 -13.11 -1.02 -32.35
N VAL A 668 -14.00 -1.43 -31.44
CA VAL A 668 -13.66 -2.09 -30.18
C VAL A 668 -13.68 -3.60 -30.36
N LYS A 669 -12.51 -4.25 -30.26
CA LYS A 669 -12.35 -5.71 -30.23
C LYS A 669 -11.80 -6.15 -28.87
N PRO A 670 -12.64 -6.59 -27.93
CA PRO A 670 -12.16 -7.21 -26.69
C PRO A 670 -11.55 -8.60 -26.98
N ALA A 671 -10.80 -9.13 -26.01
CA ALA A 671 -10.38 -10.53 -26.03
C ALA A 671 -11.60 -11.47 -25.95
N GLU A 672 -11.47 -12.67 -26.51
CA GLU A 672 -12.56 -13.65 -26.56
C GLU A 672 -13.00 -14.06 -25.15
N GLN A 673 -12.04 -14.15 -24.23
CA GLN A 673 -12.25 -14.57 -22.84
C GLN A 673 -12.96 -13.51 -21.97
N SER A 674 -13.01 -12.24 -22.41
CA SER A 674 -13.56 -11.13 -21.61
C SER A 674 -14.56 -10.27 -22.40
N SER A 675 -15.29 -10.91 -23.30
CA SER A 675 -16.18 -10.22 -24.23
C SER A 675 -17.48 -9.72 -23.59
N VAL A 676 -17.95 -10.31 -22.48
CA VAL A 676 -19.10 -9.78 -21.72
C VAL A 676 -18.74 -8.42 -21.11
N ILE A 677 -17.59 -8.31 -20.46
CA ILE A 677 -17.07 -7.02 -19.95
C ILE A 677 -16.93 -6.00 -21.09
N GLY A 678 -16.39 -6.42 -22.24
CA GLY A 678 -16.30 -5.56 -23.43
C GLY A 678 -17.66 -5.04 -23.90
N ALA A 679 -18.70 -5.89 -23.89
CA ALA A 679 -20.06 -5.48 -24.21
C ALA A 679 -20.66 -4.54 -23.16
N GLN A 680 -20.43 -4.80 -21.87
CA GLN A 680 -20.85 -3.90 -20.78
C GLN A 680 -20.21 -2.52 -20.94
N PHE A 681 -18.93 -2.45 -21.26
CA PHE A 681 -18.22 -1.19 -21.50
C PHE A 681 -18.81 -0.41 -22.68
N VAL A 682 -19.06 -1.07 -23.82
CA VAL A 682 -19.70 -0.39 -24.97
C VAL A 682 -21.12 0.06 -24.65
N ASN A 683 -21.88 -0.69 -23.84
CA ASN A 683 -23.17 -0.24 -23.35
C ASN A 683 -23.07 1.02 -22.47
N ILE A 684 -22.04 1.13 -21.63
CA ILE A 684 -21.77 2.35 -20.86
C ILE A 684 -21.44 3.54 -21.79
N LEU A 685 -20.64 3.33 -22.84
CA LEU A 685 -20.37 4.37 -23.84
C LEU A 685 -21.67 4.86 -24.53
N ARG A 686 -22.56 3.92 -24.86
CA ARG A 686 -23.90 4.23 -25.43
C ARG A 686 -24.75 5.02 -24.46
N GLU A 687 -24.84 4.56 -23.21
CA GLU A 687 -25.59 5.21 -22.12
C GLU A 687 -25.06 6.63 -21.84
N ALA A 688 -23.74 6.83 -21.91
CA ALA A 688 -23.11 8.13 -21.80
C ALA A 688 -23.38 9.06 -23.00
N GLY A 689 -24.04 8.57 -24.06
CA GLY A 689 -24.40 9.35 -25.25
C GLY A 689 -23.27 9.47 -26.27
N ALA A 690 -22.45 8.43 -26.45
CA ALA A 690 -21.56 8.33 -27.59
C ALA A 690 -22.37 8.40 -28.90
N PRO A 691 -22.03 9.28 -29.86
CA PRO A 691 -22.81 9.41 -31.10
C PRO A 691 -22.79 8.15 -31.95
N GLU A 692 -23.83 7.96 -32.75
CA GLU A 692 -23.97 6.80 -33.63
C GLU A 692 -22.73 6.61 -34.53
N GLY A 693 -22.27 5.36 -34.66
CA GLY A 693 -21.10 5.00 -35.45
C GLY A 693 -19.74 5.40 -34.86
N THR A 694 -19.68 6.24 -33.82
CA THR A 694 -18.39 6.62 -33.22
C THR A 694 -17.72 5.49 -32.42
N VAL A 695 -18.52 4.54 -31.94
CA VAL A 695 -18.07 3.34 -31.23
C VAL A 695 -18.77 2.14 -31.83
N ASN A 696 -18.03 1.11 -32.20
CA ASN A 696 -18.57 -0.15 -32.74
C ASN A 696 -17.94 -1.32 -31.98
N LEU A 697 -18.73 -2.30 -31.56
CA LEU A 697 -18.26 -3.52 -30.88
C LEU A 697 -18.18 -4.67 -31.88
N LEU A 698 -16.98 -5.23 -32.00
CA LEU A 698 -16.68 -6.39 -32.83
C LEU A 698 -16.06 -7.49 -31.97
N THR A 699 -16.89 -8.36 -31.41
CA THR A 699 -16.43 -9.57 -30.72
C THR A 699 -16.17 -10.69 -31.72
N GLY A 700 -15.15 -11.52 -31.49
CA GLY A 700 -14.78 -12.60 -32.40
C GLY A 700 -13.33 -13.01 -32.27
N GLN A 701 -12.95 -14.07 -32.99
CA GLN A 701 -11.60 -14.63 -32.96
C GLN A 701 -10.57 -13.66 -33.54
N GLY A 702 -9.41 -13.54 -32.88
CA GLY A 702 -8.30 -12.68 -33.32
C GLY A 702 -7.85 -12.93 -34.76
N GLU A 703 -7.78 -14.20 -35.18
CA GLU A 703 -7.33 -14.62 -36.51
C GLU A 703 -8.27 -14.18 -37.64
N ILE A 704 -9.53 -13.89 -37.32
CA ILE A 704 -10.56 -13.48 -38.28
C ILE A 704 -10.85 -11.99 -38.11
N THR A 705 -11.44 -11.63 -36.98
CA THR A 705 -11.91 -10.26 -36.72
C THR A 705 -10.73 -9.31 -36.50
N GLY A 706 -9.73 -9.72 -35.72
CA GLY A 706 -8.55 -8.91 -35.44
C GLY A 706 -7.67 -8.68 -36.68
N ALA A 707 -7.39 -9.75 -37.43
CA ALA A 707 -6.63 -9.68 -38.67
C ALA A 707 -7.31 -8.79 -39.71
N ALA A 708 -8.63 -8.95 -39.92
CA ALA A 708 -9.40 -8.10 -40.84
C ALA A 708 -9.33 -6.61 -40.46
N LEU A 709 -9.42 -6.28 -39.17
CA LEU A 709 -9.26 -4.89 -38.69
C LEU A 709 -7.88 -4.32 -38.97
N VAL A 710 -6.84 -5.12 -38.74
CA VAL A 710 -5.44 -4.69 -38.92
C VAL A 710 -5.12 -4.45 -40.39
N GLU A 711 -5.67 -5.26 -41.30
CA GLU A 711 -5.39 -5.19 -42.74
C GLU A 711 -6.26 -4.16 -43.48
N ASP A 712 -7.43 -3.80 -42.96
CA ASP A 712 -8.36 -2.90 -43.66
C ASP A 712 -7.72 -1.53 -43.98
N PRO A 713 -7.77 -1.06 -45.24
CA PRO A 713 -7.12 0.19 -45.66
C PRO A 713 -7.79 1.45 -45.11
N ASP A 714 -8.98 1.34 -44.53
CA ASP A 714 -9.71 2.46 -43.94
C ASP A 714 -9.49 2.61 -42.42
N VAL A 715 -8.69 1.74 -41.82
CA VAL A 715 -8.18 1.91 -40.44
C VAL A 715 -6.89 2.73 -40.46
N ASP A 716 -6.84 3.80 -39.67
CA ASP A 716 -5.74 4.77 -39.63
C ASP A 716 -4.80 4.57 -38.42
N LEU A 717 -5.31 3.92 -37.37
CA LEU A 717 -4.62 3.71 -36.10
C LEU A 717 -4.98 2.35 -35.52
N ILE A 718 -4.00 1.64 -34.97
CA ILE A 718 -4.20 0.40 -34.22
C ILE A 718 -3.63 0.60 -32.81
N ALA A 719 -4.48 0.48 -31.81
CA ALA A 719 -4.08 0.38 -30.40
C ALA A 719 -4.23 -1.08 -29.97
N PHE A 720 -3.11 -1.71 -29.64
CA PHE A 720 -3.03 -3.11 -29.29
C PHE A 720 -2.34 -3.28 -27.93
N THR A 721 -2.89 -4.14 -27.09
CA THR A 721 -2.17 -4.69 -25.94
C THR A 721 -2.34 -6.19 -25.89
N GLY A 722 -1.24 -6.93 -25.78
CA GLY A 722 -1.27 -8.40 -25.78
C GLY A 722 0.11 -9.04 -25.89
N SER A 723 0.19 -10.22 -26.48
CA SER A 723 1.45 -10.95 -26.58
C SER A 723 2.42 -10.31 -27.58
N ARG A 724 3.71 -10.54 -27.37
CA ARG A 724 4.77 -10.15 -28.31
C ARG A 724 4.51 -10.68 -29.72
N ASP A 725 4.17 -11.95 -29.84
CA ASP A 725 4.04 -12.62 -31.14
C ASP A 725 2.90 -12.03 -31.97
N VAL A 726 1.78 -11.68 -31.35
CA VAL A 726 0.68 -10.99 -32.03
C VAL A 726 1.04 -9.55 -32.34
N GLY A 727 1.67 -8.84 -31.40
CA GLY A 727 2.08 -7.44 -31.59
C GLY A 727 3.05 -7.25 -32.76
N VAL A 728 4.03 -8.15 -32.93
CA VAL A 728 4.96 -8.12 -34.08
C VAL A 728 4.22 -8.36 -35.40
N LYS A 729 3.30 -9.34 -35.46
CA LYS A 729 2.48 -9.58 -36.65
C LYS A 729 1.62 -8.36 -37.03
N ILE A 730 1.04 -7.69 -36.03
CA ILE A 730 0.28 -6.44 -36.25
C ILE A 730 1.18 -5.36 -36.83
N TRP A 731 2.38 -5.17 -36.29
CA TRP A 731 3.35 -4.21 -36.82
C TRP A 731 3.74 -4.49 -38.28
N GLU A 732 4.03 -5.75 -38.60
CA GLU A 732 4.38 -6.16 -39.96
C GLU A 732 3.22 -5.95 -40.94
N ALA A 733 2.00 -6.31 -40.55
CA ALA A 733 0.81 -6.14 -41.37
C ALA A 733 0.47 -4.65 -41.57
N ALA A 734 0.50 -3.84 -40.51
CA ALA A 734 0.21 -2.41 -40.57
C ALA A 734 1.25 -1.62 -41.39
N GLY A 735 2.49 -2.12 -41.49
CA GLY A 735 3.52 -1.53 -42.34
C GLY A 735 3.27 -1.68 -43.85
N LYS A 736 2.39 -2.61 -44.27
CA LYS A 736 2.01 -2.78 -45.67
C LYS A 736 0.96 -1.75 -46.05
N THR A 737 1.31 -0.83 -46.96
CA THR A 737 0.40 0.23 -47.40
C THR A 737 -0.44 -0.23 -48.60
N HIS A 738 -1.75 -0.13 -48.49
CA HIS A 738 -2.69 -0.47 -49.57
C HIS A 738 -3.01 0.77 -50.45
N PRO A 739 -3.25 0.64 -51.78
CA PRO A 739 -3.51 1.79 -52.65
C PRO A 739 -4.71 2.67 -52.28
N ARG A 740 -5.73 2.12 -51.59
CA ARG A 740 -6.89 2.88 -51.07
C ARG A 740 -6.61 3.63 -49.77
N GLN A 741 -5.51 3.33 -49.08
CA GLN A 741 -5.21 3.86 -47.75
C GLN A 741 -4.82 5.34 -47.83
N ARG A 742 -5.38 6.16 -46.93
CA ARG A 742 -5.17 7.63 -46.91
C ARG A 742 -4.02 8.07 -46.00
N ASN A 743 -3.77 7.32 -44.93
CA ASN A 743 -2.77 7.65 -43.92
C ASN A 743 -1.87 6.44 -43.67
N LEU A 744 -0.59 6.66 -43.34
CA LEU A 744 0.23 5.59 -42.77
C LEU A 744 -0.36 5.17 -41.42
N LYS A 745 -0.58 3.86 -41.23
CA LYS A 745 -1.12 3.32 -39.99
C LYS A 745 -0.16 3.59 -38.85
N LYS A 746 -0.65 4.20 -37.77
CA LYS A 746 0.08 4.26 -36.50
C LYS A 746 -0.23 2.98 -35.71
N VAL A 747 0.79 2.34 -35.16
CA VAL A 747 0.62 1.24 -34.21
C VAL A 747 1.08 1.70 -32.84
N ILE A 748 0.17 1.60 -31.87
CA ILE A 748 0.44 1.77 -30.44
C ILE A 748 0.39 0.36 -29.87
N CYS A 749 1.54 -0.16 -29.46
CA CYS A 749 1.63 -1.51 -28.91
C CYS A 749 2.26 -1.51 -27.52
N GLU A 750 1.54 -2.11 -26.59
CA GLU A 750 2.09 -2.62 -25.33
C GLU A 750 2.10 -4.15 -25.41
N MET A 751 3.24 -4.74 -25.11
CA MET A 751 3.47 -6.18 -25.22
C MET A 751 3.96 -6.75 -23.89
N GLY A 752 4.24 -8.05 -23.88
CA GLY A 752 4.67 -8.79 -22.70
C GLY A 752 5.98 -8.33 -22.04
N GLY A 753 6.27 -8.95 -20.91
CA GLY A 753 7.47 -8.69 -20.12
C GLY A 753 8.09 -9.96 -19.55
N LYS A 754 9.42 -9.93 -19.38
CA LYS A 754 10.16 -10.89 -18.54
C LYS A 754 10.74 -10.18 -17.33
N ASN A 755 9.83 -9.67 -16.51
CA ASN A 755 10.14 -8.72 -15.45
C ASN A 755 10.94 -9.35 -14.32
N VAL A 756 11.76 -8.53 -13.68
CA VAL A 756 12.73 -8.98 -12.68
C VAL A 756 12.82 -8.06 -11.48
N MET A 757 12.99 -8.65 -10.31
CA MET A 757 13.27 -7.96 -9.06
C MET A 757 14.62 -8.39 -8.52
N ILE A 758 15.47 -7.43 -8.17
CA ILE A 758 16.76 -7.65 -7.53
C ILE A 758 16.58 -7.52 -6.02
N VAL A 759 16.99 -8.53 -5.27
CA VAL A 759 17.05 -8.51 -3.80
C VAL A 759 18.53 -8.36 -3.42
N ASP A 760 18.87 -7.15 -2.96
CA ASP A 760 20.21 -6.83 -2.50
C ASP A 760 20.48 -7.41 -1.11
N ARG A 761 21.75 -7.48 -0.69
CA ARG A 761 22.17 -8.07 0.60
C ARG A 761 21.60 -7.34 1.81
N ASP A 762 21.33 -6.05 1.64
CA ASP A 762 20.84 -5.17 2.68
C ASP A 762 19.33 -4.93 2.61
N ALA A 763 18.60 -5.67 1.77
CA ALA A 763 17.15 -5.58 1.63
C ALA A 763 16.42 -5.77 2.97
N ASP A 764 15.28 -5.10 3.13
CA ASP A 764 14.35 -5.38 4.23
C ASP A 764 13.48 -6.58 3.83
N LEU A 765 13.69 -7.73 4.48
CA LEU A 765 13.06 -8.98 4.08
C LEU A 765 11.55 -8.99 4.36
N ASP A 766 11.06 -8.25 5.36
CA ASP A 766 9.63 -8.21 5.70
C ASP A 766 8.82 -7.59 4.55
N GLU A 767 9.30 -6.47 4.02
CA GLU A 767 8.70 -5.80 2.86
C GLU A 767 8.98 -6.56 1.56
N THR A 768 10.20 -7.10 1.41
CA THR A 768 10.62 -7.79 0.18
C THR A 768 9.79 -9.05 -0.08
N VAL A 769 9.58 -9.90 0.94
CA VAL A 769 8.83 -11.16 0.76
C VAL A 769 7.41 -10.89 0.30
N LEU A 770 6.68 -10.00 0.99
CA LEU A 770 5.31 -9.65 0.63
C LEU A 770 5.21 -9.03 -0.76
N ALA A 771 6.15 -8.14 -1.12
CA ALA A 771 6.20 -7.52 -2.43
C ALA A 771 6.49 -8.53 -3.56
N VAL A 772 7.38 -9.49 -3.33
CA VAL A 772 7.70 -10.57 -4.30
C VAL A 772 6.50 -11.49 -4.47
N VAL A 773 5.87 -11.94 -3.38
CA VAL A 773 4.67 -12.78 -3.42
C VAL A 773 3.56 -12.09 -4.21
N GLN A 774 3.24 -10.84 -3.88
CA GLN A 774 2.19 -10.08 -4.59
C GLN A 774 2.56 -9.83 -6.06
N SER A 775 3.83 -9.53 -6.36
CA SER A 775 4.25 -9.24 -7.74
C SER A 775 4.29 -10.48 -8.62
N ALA A 776 4.65 -11.64 -8.07
CA ALA A 776 4.78 -12.89 -8.81
C ALA A 776 3.44 -13.61 -8.98
N PHE A 777 2.63 -13.64 -7.92
CA PHE A 777 1.44 -14.49 -7.86
C PHE A 777 0.13 -13.72 -7.84
N GLY A 778 0.13 -12.40 -7.58
CA GLY A 778 -1.09 -11.59 -7.66
C GLY A 778 -1.77 -11.74 -9.03
N PHE A 779 -3.07 -12.08 -9.01
CA PHE A 779 -3.83 -12.49 -10.19
C PHE A 779 -3.17 -13.62 -10.99
N GLN A 780 -2.68 -14.65 -10.29
CA GLN A 780 -2.02 -15.84 -10.83
C GLN A 780 -0.78 -15.52 -11.70
N GLY A 781 -0.16 -14.35 -11.52
CA GLY A 781 0.95 -13.90 -12.37
C GLY A 781 0.51 -13.51 -13.79
N GLN A 782 -0.79 -13.35 -14.05
CA GLN A 782 -1.37 -12.99 -15.35
C GLN A 782 -1.35 -11.48 -15.60
N LYS A 783 -0.19 -10.86 -15.37
CA LYS A 783 0.03 -9.43 -15.61
C LYS A 783 1.27 -9.28 -16.48
N CYS A 784 1.24 -8.39 -17.46
CA CYS A 784 2.43 -8.07 -18.25
C CYS A 784 3.56 -7.58 -17.35
N SER A 785 3.23 -6.94 -16.21
CA SER A 785 4.17 -6.49 -15.17
C SER A 785 4.53 -7.55 -14.12
N ALA A 786 3.99 -8.78 -14.19
CA ALA A 786 4.20 -9.78 -13.15
C ALA A 786 5.68 -10.16 -13.02
N LEU A 787 6.11 -10.36 -11.78
CA LEU A 787 7.46 -10.78 -11.45
C LEU A 787 7.63 -12.25 -11.84
N SER A 788 8.47 -12.52 -12.84
CA SER A 788 8.76 -13.88 -13.29
C SER A 788 10.21 -14.31 -13.05
N ARG A 789 11.09 -13.35 -12.75
CA ARG A 789 12.50 -13.58 -12.39
C ARG A 789 12.83 -12.88 -11.09
N LEU A 790 13.52 -13.55 -10.19
CA LEU A 790 13.98 -12.99 -8.93
C LEU A 790 15.49 -13.17 -8.84
N ILE A 791 16.23 -12.06 -8.75
CA ILE A 791 17.69 -12.11 -8.62
C ILE A 791 18.06 -11.90 -7.17
N THR A 792 18.73 -12.87 -6.55
CA THR A 792 19.28 -12.73 -5.19
C THR A 792 20.77 -12.42 -5.27
N VAL A 793 21.21 -11.32 -4.66
CA VAL A 793 22.60 -10.85 -4.73
C VAL A 793 23.41 -11.40 -3.55
N GLY A 794 24.53 -12.07 -3.83
CA GLY A 794 25.39 -12.69 -2.83
C GLY A 794 24.65 -13.69 -1.95
N ASP A 795 24.72 -13.49 -0.64
CA ASP A 795 24.10 -14.30 0.41
C ASP A 795 22.66 -13.87 0.75
N ALA A 796 22.09 -12.89 0.04
CA ALA A 796 20.72 -12.44 0.28
C ALA A 796 19.70 -13.61 0.22
N GLY A 797 19.94 -14.56 -0.69
CA GLY A 797 19.08 -15.72 -0.90
C GLY A 797 18.95 -16.65 0.30
N ASP A 798 19.99 -16.79 1.12
CA ASP A 798 20.05 -17.78 2.20
C ASP A 798 19.00 -17.53 3.29
N ARG A 799 18.76 -16.25 3.60
CA ARG A 799 17.75 -15.83 4.57
C ARG A 799 16.39 -15.55 3.94
N PHE A 800 16.39 -15.08 2.70
CA PHE A 800 15.20 -14.60 2.02
C PHE A 800 14.36 -15.73 1.42
N LEU A 801 14.98 -16.69 0.73
CA LEU A 801 14.25 -17.74 0.00
C LEU A 801 13.42 -18.66 0.91
N PRO A 802 13.89 -19.08 2.10
CA PRO A 802 13.06 -19.87 3.02
C PRO A 802 11.78 -19.12 3.43
N ARG A 803 11.88 -17.84 3.78
CA ARG A 803 10.71 -17.01 4.14
C ARG A 803 9.77 -16.82 2.94
N LEU A 804 10.31 -16.63 1.74
CA LEU A 804 9.52 -16.53 0.51
C LEU A 804 8.74 -17.82 0.21
N VAL A 805 9.38 -18.99 0.36
CA VAL A 805 8.73 -20.29 0.17
C VAL A 805 7.57 -20.46 1.12
N GLU A 806 7.78 -20.21 2.42
CA GLU A 806 6.75 -20.36 3.45
C GLU A 806 5.61 -19.34 3.28
N ALA A 807 5.91 -18.11 2.88
CA ALA A 807 4.89 -17.11 2.57
C ALA A 807 4.06 -17.48 1.33
N THR A 808 4.69 -18.09 0.32
CA THR A 808 3.99 -18.59 -0.87
C THR A 808 3.12 -19.80 -0.53
N ALA A 809 3.59 -20.68 0.37
CA ALA A 809 2.84 -21.83 0.86
C ALA A 809 1.57 -21.44 1.63
N ALA A 810 1.55 -20.27 2.26
CA ALA A 810 0.38 -19.78 2.98
C ALA A 810 -0.78 -19.34 2.05
N LEU A 811 -0.52 -19.10 0.76
CA LEU A 811 -1.54 -18.61 -0.17
C LEU A 811 -2.70 -19.61 -0.34
N LYS A 812 -3.94 -19.11 -0.31
CA LYS A 812 -5.15 -19.90 -0.57
C LYS A 812 -5.55 -19.81 -2.03
N ILE A 813 -5.49 -20.96 -2.68
CA ILE A 813 -6.12 -21.21 -3.98
C ILE A 813 -7.60 -21.51 -3.73
N GLY A 814 -8.49 -20.82 -4.44
CA GLY A 814 -9.93 -20.94 -4.20
C GLY A 814 -10.78 -20.25 -5.26
N LEU A 815 -12.09 -20.25 -5.05
CA LEU A 815 -13.01 -19.56 -5.94
C LEU A 815 -12.79 -18.03 -5.84
N PRO A 816 -12.72 -17.30 -6.96
CA PRO A 816 -12.52 -15.85 -6.96
C PRO A 816 -13.63 -15.06 -6.26
N ALA A 817 -14.85 -15.63 -6.21
CA ALA A 817 -15.99 -15.07 -5.50
C ALA A 817 -15.83 -15.13 -3.97
N ASP A 818 -14.98 -16.02 -3.45
CA ASP A 818 -14.71 -16.11 -2.02
C ASP A 818 -13.75 -14.99 -1.59
N PRO A 819 -14.10 -14.15 -0.61
CA PRO A 819 -13.30 -12.98 -0.25
C PRO A 819 -11.93 -13.30 0.36
N GLY A 820 -11.73 -14.54 0.83
CA GLY A 820 -10.47 -15.02 1.41
C GLY A 820 -9.53 -15.70 0.41
N THR A 821 -9.88 -15.76 -0.88
CA THR A 821 -9.04 -16.33 -1.94
C THR A 821 -7.92 -15.37 -2.32
N ASP A 822 -6.69 -15.89 -2.48
CA ASP A 822 -5.57 -15.11 -3.02
C ASP A 822 -5.32 -15.43 -4.49
N LEU A 823 -5.46 -16.71 -4.85
CA LEU A 823 -5.18 -17.24 -6.18
C LEU A 823 -6.44 -17.90 -6.74
N GLY A 824 -6.99 -17.30 -7.78
CA GLY A 824 -8.03 -17.86 -8.63
C GLY A 824 -7.48 -18.80 -9.71
N PRO A 825 -8.29 -19.08 -10.74
CA PRO A 825 -7.88 -19.86 -11.91
C PRO A 825 -7.06 -19.01 -12.89
N VAL A 826 -6.33 -19.65 -13.80
CA VAL A 826 -5.85 -19.01 -15.03
C VAL A 826 -6.99 -18.90 -16.04
N ILE A 827 -6.83 -18.05 -17.05
CA ILE A 827 -7.97 -17.60 -17.88
C ILE A 827 -8.69 -18.70 -18.67
N ASP A 828 -7.97 -19.69 -19.18
CA ASP A 828 -8.53 -20.73 -20.04
C ASP A 828 -7.70 -22.02 -20.05
N LEU A 829 -8.18 -23.02 -20.80
CA LEU A 829 -7.55 -24.33 -20.94
C LEU A 829 -6.18 -24.25 -21.64
N ASP A 830 -6.02 -23.33 -22.59
CA ASP A 830 -4.75 -23.16 -23.32
C ASP A 830 -3.68 -22.58 -22.39
N ALA A 831 -4.03 -21.59 -21.58
CA ALA A 831 -3.20 -21.06 -20.52
C ALA A 831 -2.84 -22.17 -19.50
N LEU A 832 -3.82 -22.95 -19.03
CA LEU A 832 -3.59 -24.07 -18.11
C LEU A 832 -2.57 -25.07 -18.68
N THR A 833 -2.77 -25.50 -19.93
CA THR A 833 -1.92 -26.48 -20.61
C THR A 833 -0.51 -25.94 -20.79
N ARG A 834 -0.39 -24.70 -21.30
CA ARG A 834 0.89 -24.03 -21.52
C ARG A 834 1.66 -23.85 -20.23
N ILE A 835 1.03 -23.35 -19.16
CA ILE A 835 1.71 -23.11 -17.88
C ILE A 835 2.13 -24.45 -17.25
N ASN A 836 1.29 -25.48 -17.30
CA ASN A 836 1.67 -26.81 -16.82
C ASN A 836 2.87 -27.39 -17.59
N SER A 837 2.99 -27.15 -18.90
CA SER A 837 4.17 -27.56 -19.66
C SER A 837 5.47 -26.90 -19.14
N TYR A 838 5.43 -25.64 -18.71
CA TYR A 838 6.57 -24.97 -18.08
C TYR A 838 6.84 -25.47 -16.66
N ARG A 839 5.82 -25.91 -15.92
CA ARG A 839 6.03 -26.58 -14.63
C ARG A 839 6.77 -27.89 -14.82
N GLU A 840 6.36 -28.71 -15.80
CA GLU A 840 7.10 -29.94 -16.14
C GLU A 840 8.53 -29.64 -16.59
N LEU A 841 8.72 -28.59 -17.40
CA LEU A 841 10.06 -28.12 -17.79
C LEU A 841 10.90 -27.76 -16.57
N ALA A 842 10.35 -26.97 -15.64
CA ALA A 842 11.03 -26.57 -14.43
C ALA A 842 11.43 -27.77 -13.56
N ARG A 843 10.57 -28.79 -13.42
CA ARG A 843 10.91 -30.02 -12.67
C ARG A 843 12.04 -30.82 -13.30
N ARG A 844 12.15 -30.80 -14.63
CA ARG A 844 13.21 -31.52 -15.35
C ARG A 844 14.55 -30.79 -15.31
N GLU A 845 14.53 -29.46 -15.39
CA GLU A 845 15.74 -28.66 -15.66
C GLU A 845 16.28 -27.92 -14.43
N HIS A 846 15.48 -27.79 -13.36
CA HIS A 846 15.81 -26.93 -12.22
C HIS A 846 15.44 -27.57 -10.89
N LYS A 847 16.06 -27.06 -9.83
CA LYS A 847 15.71 -27.40 -8.46
C LYS A 847 14.40 -26.70 -8.09
N ILE A 848 13.39 -27.45 -7.68
CA ILE A 848 12.13 -26.86 -7.21
C ILE A 848 12.29 -26.46 -5.75
N LEU A 849 12.18 -25.17 -5.45
CA LEU A 849 12.20 -24.65 -4.08
C LEU A 849 10.81 -24.78 -3.43
N PHE A 850 9.76 -24.59 -4.22
CA PHE A 850 8.39 -24.75 -3.78
C PHE A 850 7.47 -25.08 -4.94
N GLU A 851 6.49 -25.94 -4.67
CA GLU A 851 5.40 -26.23 -5.58
C GLU A 851 4.11 -26.45 -4.77
N GLY A 852 3.10 -25.61 -5.01
CA GLY A 852 1.81 -25.74 -4.36
C GLY A 852 0.97 -26.88 -4.92
N THR A 853 -0.19 -27.10 -4.30
CA THR A 853 -1.19 -28.07 -4.77
C THR A 853 -2.55 -27.40 -4.95
N VAL A 854 -3.30 -27.82 -5.95
CA VAL A 854 -4.67 -27.36 -6.17
C VAL A 854 -5.61 -28.22 -5.32
N PRO A 855 -6.50 -27.63 -4.51
CA PRO A 855 -7.52 -28.38 -3.79
C PRO A 855 -8.40 -29.23 -4.73
N LYS A 856 -8.63 -30.51 -4.36
CA LYS A 856 -9.34 -31.48 -5.21
C LYS A 856 -10.79 -31.13 -5.56
N HIS A 857 -11.42 -30.21 -4.83
CA HIS A 857 -12.81 -29.78 -5.05
C HIS A 857 -12.92 -28.66 -6.09
N LEU A 858 -11.80 -28.15 -6.61
CA LEU A 858 -11.77 -27.11 -7.62
C LEU A 858 -11.61 -27.74 -9.01
N ASP A 859 -12.64 -27.60 -9.85
CA ASP A 859 -12.71 -28.23 -11.18
C ASP A 859 -12.44 -27.24 -12.33
N GLY A 860 -11.99 -26.02 -12.01
CA GLY A 860 -11.64 -24.99 -12.99
C GLY A 860 -10.18 -25.03 -13.46
N TYR A 861 -9.77 -23.96 -14.14
CA TYR A 861 -8.43 -23.85 -14.71
C TYR A 861 -7.39 -23.41 -13.68
N PHE A 862 -7.20 -24.17 -12.60
CA PHE A 862 -6.30 -23.78 -11.51
C PHE A 862 -4.86 -24.26 -11.73
N VAL A 863 -3.90 -23.36 -11.51
CA VAL A 863 -2.46 -23.68 -11.50
C VAL A 863 -1.90 -23.28 -10.14
N PRO A 864 -1.22 -24.18 -9.41
CA PRO A 864 -0.59 -23.82 -8.16
C PRO A 864 0.71 -23.04 -8.41
N PRO A 865 1.12 -22.15 -7.48
CA PRO A 865 2.36 -21.42 -7.61
C PRO A 865 3.58 -22.36 -7.56
N LEU A 866 4.60 -22.05 -8.36
CA LEU A 866 5.87 -22.77 -8.42
C LEU A 866 7.05 -21.80 -8.32
N ILE A 867 8.05 -22.14 -7.50
CA ILE A 867 9.31 -21.43 -7.39
C ILE A 867 10.44 -22.37 -7.81
N ALA A 868 11.08 -22.06 -8.94
CA ALA A 868 12.27 -22.75 -9.42
C ALA A 868 13.52 -22.02 -8.91
N GLY A 869 14.44 -22.76 -8.31
CA GLY A 869 15.72 -22.28 -7.77
C GLY A 869 16.89 -22.55 -8.69
N GLU A 870 17.94 -21.74 -8.52
CA GLU A 870 19.23 -21.92 -9.21
C GLU A 870 19.08 -21.93 -10.74
N VAL A 871 18.17 -21.10 -11.26
CA VAL A 871 17.86 -21.04 -12.70
C VAL A 871 18.97 -20.28 -13.43
N SER A 872 19.52 -20.88 -14.50
CA SER A 872 20.49 -20.21 -15.35
C SER A 872 19.87 -19.00 -16.07
N PRO A 873 20.56 -17.84 -16.16
CA PRO A 873 20.07 -16.67 -16.89
C PRO A 873 19.64 -16.94 -18.34
N GLY A 874 20.27 -17.91 -19.01
CA GLY A 874 19.96 -18.31 -20.39
C GLY A 874 18.89 -19.41 -20.51
N ALA A 875 18.39 -19.96 -19.41
CA ALA A 875 17.36 -20.99 -19.44
C ALA A 875 16.05 -20.46 -20.03
N ARG A 876 15.30 -21.32 -20.72
CA ARG A 876 13.98 -20.95 -21.30
C ARG A 876 13.04 -20.34 -20.26
N LEU A 877 13.02 -20.91 -19.05
CA LEU A 877 12.22 -20.40 -17.92
C LEU A 877 12.59 -18.96 -17.53
N ALA A 878 13.84 -18.53 -17.74
CA ALA A 878 14.32 -17.18 -17.48
C ALA A 878 14.23 -16.23 -18.70
N GLN A 879 13.84 -16.71 -19.89
CA GLN A 879 13.84 -15.90 -21.11
C GLN A 879 12.43 -15.72 -21.70
N GLU A 880 11.59 -16.75 -21.64
CA GLU A 880 10.27 -16.78 -22.26
C GLU A 880 9.18 -16.29 -21.29
N GLU A 881 8.23 -15.49 -21.77
CA GLU A 881 7.08 -15.04 -20.97
C GLU A 881 6.08 -16.19 -20.77
N ILE A 882 5.74 -16.48 -19.51
CA ILE A 882 4.88 -17.62 -19.14
C ILE A 882 3.47 -17.15 -18.76
N PHE A 883 3.29 -15.93 -18.28
CA PHE A 883 1.96 -15.40 -17.95
C PHE A 883 1.15 -16.32 -17.01
N GLY A 884 1.79 -16.73 -15.91
CA GLY A 884 1.29 -17.72 -14.96
C GLY A 884 2.12 -17.72 -13.68
N PRO A 885 1.71 -18.46 -12.64
CA PRO A 885 2.28 -18.33 -11.29
C PRO A 885 3.59 -19.11 -11.14
N ILE A 886 4.59 -18.83 -11.97
CA ILE A 886 5.92 -19.46 -11.94
C ILE A 886 7.01 -18.40 -11.77
N LEU A 887 7.82 -18.56 -10.73
CA LEU A 887 8.92 -17.67 -10.38
C LEU A 887 10.27 -18.38 -10.56
N ALA A 888 11.15 -17.81 -11.39
CA ALA A 888 12.53 -18.29 -11.58
C ALA A 888 13.50 -17.49 -10.70
N VAL A 889 14.17 -18.16 -9.76
CA VAL A 889 15.18 -17.56 -8.88
C VAL A 889 16.57 -17.75 -9.48
N ILE A 890 17.29 -16.64 -9.66
CA ILE A 890 18.58 -16.57 -10.32
C ILE A 890 19.60 -15.97 -9.33
N PRO A 891 20.56 -16.75 -8.80
CA PRO A 891 21.60 -16.19 -7.95
C PRO A 891 22.57 -15.30 -8.77
N ALA A 892 23.00 -14.19 -8.18
CA ALA A 892 24.05 -13.32 -8.72
C ALA A 892 25.09 -13.05 -7.64
N ARG A 893 26.39 -13.04 -7.98
CA ARG A 893 27.48 -12.85 -7.02
C ARG A 893 27.51 -11.43 -6.44
N ASP A 894 27.20 -10.45 -7.28
CA ASP A 894 27.27 -9.02 -7.01
C ASP A 894 26.24 -8.25 -7.87
N LEU A 895 26.08 -6.96 -7.59
CA LEU A 895 25.13 -6.10 -8.30
C LEU A 895 25.46 -5.93 -9.79
N THR A 896 26.74 -6.04 -10.19
CA THR A 896 27.14 -5.94 -11.59
C THR A 896 26.61 -7.12 -12.39
N GLU A 897 26.79 -8.34 -11.87
CA GLU A 897 26.19 -9.54 -12.46
C GLU A 897 24.66 -9.48 -12.43
N ALA A 898 24.08 -9.01 -11.32
CA ALA A 898 22.62 -8.86 -11.22
C ALA A 898 22.04 -7.96 -12.32
N LEU A 899 22.68 -6.82 -12.60
CA LEU A 899 22.26 -5.91 -13.68
C LEU A 899 22.47 -6.52 -15.07
N ALA A 900 23.56 -7.28 -15.28
CA ALA A 900 23.79 -8.00 -16.53
C ALA A 900 22.69 -9.05 -16.79
N ILE A 901 22.33 -9.83 -15.77
CA ILE A 901 21.23 -10.81 -15.83
C ILE A 901 19.89 -10.10 -16.05
N ALA A 902 19.63 -9.03 -15.31
CA ALA A 902 18.38 -8.29 -15.39
C ALA A 902 18.12 -7.75 -16.81
N ASN A 903 19.16 -7.17 -17.43
CA ASN A 903 19.13 -6.60 -18.77
C ASN A 903 19.26 -7.64 -19.91
N GLY A 904 19.65 -8.88 -19.59
CA GLY A 904 19.93 -9.97 -20.54
C GLY A 904 18.71 -10.67 -21.14
N VAL A 905 17.58 -9.95 -21.27
CA VAL A 905 16.34 -10.43 -21.91
C VAL A 905 15.90 -9.48 -23.01
N ALA A 906 15.09 -9.98 -23.95
CA ALA A 906 14.56 -9.17 -25.06
C ALA A 906 13.53 -8.10 -24.63
N PHE A 907 13.01 -8.19 -23.41
CA PHE A 907 11.96 -7.34 -22.86
C PHE A 907 12.51 -6.19 -22.01
N ALA A 908 11.72 -5.13 -21.82
CA ALA A 908 12.06 -3.98 -20.96
C ALA A 908 10.81 -3.27 -20.42
N LEU A 909 9.88 -4.03 -19.81
CA LEU A 909 8.64 -3.49 -19.28
C LEU A 909 8.78 -2.99 -17.83
N THR A 910 8.82 -3.91 -16.86
CA THR A 910 8.97 -3.56 -15.45
C THR A 910 10.19 -4.22 -14.81
N GLY A 911 10.75 -3.57 -13.80
CA GLY A 911 11.83 -4.08 -13.00
C GLY A 911 11.81 -3.47 -11.60
N GLY A 912 12.45 -4.12 -10.64
CA GLY A 912 12.56 -3.56 -9.31
C GLY A 912 13.82 -3.94 -8.56
N ILE A 913 14.09 -3.21 -7.49
CA ILE A 913 15.14 -3.51 -6.52
C ILE A 913 14.64 -3.30 -5.10
N PHE A 914 14.97 -4.23 -4.21
CA PHE A 914 14.97 -4.03 -2.78
C PHE A 914 16.42 -3.85 -2.31
N SER A 915 16.74 -2.65 -1.83
CA SER A 915 18.07 -2.26 -1.35
C SER A 915 17.95 -1.05 -0.41
N ARG A 916 18.86 -0.96 0.55
CA ARG A 916 19.02 0.20 1.44
C ARG A 916 20.41 0.84 1.28
N SER A 917 21.09 0.57 0.17
CA SER A 917 22.34 1.22 -0.24
C SER A 917 22.01 2.32 -1.24
N PRO A 918 22.15 3.61 -0.88
CA PRO A 918 21.91 4.71 -1.81
C PRO A 918 22.73 4.60 -3.09
N ARG A 919 23.97 4.12 -2.99
CA ARG A 919 24.84 3.90 -4.16
C ARG A 919 24.28 2.85 -5.10
N ASN A 920 23.82 1.72 -4.56
CA ASN A 920 23.27 0.63 -5.37
C ASN A 920 21.94 1.04 -6.01
N ILE A 921 21.07 1.73 -5.27
CA ILE A 921 19.81 2.27 -5.79
C ILE A 921 20.08 3.21 -6.97
N GLU A 922 21.01 4.16 -6.82
CA GLU A 922 21.34 5.11 -7.89
C GLU A 922 21.96 4.42 -9.11
N ARG A 923 22.78 3.40 -8.88
CA ARG A 923 23.34 2.59 -9.97
C ARG A 923 22.24 1.88 -10.75
N VAL A 924 21.29 1.24 -10.07
CA VAL A 924 20.15 0.56 -10.71
C VAL A 924 19.27 1.55 -11.47
N ARG A 925 19.04 2.75 -10.94
CA ARG A 925 18.29 3.82 -11.66
C ARG A 925 18.91 4.19 -13.00
N ARG A 926 20.23 4.13 -13.12
CA ARG A 926 20.96 4.50 -14.34
C ARG A 926 21.12 3.34 -15.32
N GLU A 927 21.40 2.14 -14.81
CA GLU A 927 21.84 1.00 -15.62
C GLU A 927 20.72 0.01 -15.94
N PHE A 928 19.63 -0.03 -15.17
CA PHE A 928 18.57 -1.02 -15.37
C PHE A 928 17.57 -0.55 -16.44
N ALA A 929 17.63 -1.17 -17.61
CA ALA A 929 16.85 -0.79 -18.79
C ALA A 929 15.43 -1.37 -18.76
N VAL A 930 14.52 -0.69 -18.06
CA VAL A 930 13.08 -0.98 -18.03
C VAL A 930 12.25 0.29 -18.19
N GLY A 931 11.04 0.17 -18.73
CA GLY A 931 10.10 1.28 -18.83
C GLY A 931 9.61 1.78 -17.46
N ASN A 932 9.35 0.87 -16.54
CA ASN A 932 8.89 1.18 -15.19
C ASN A 932 9.78 0.50 -14.14
N LEU A 933 10.63 1.29 -13.48
CA LEU A 933 11.50 0.85 -12.39
C LEU A 933 10.88 1.15 -11.02
N TYR A 934 10.86 0.16 -10.13
CA TYR A 934 10.35 0.30 -8.77
C TYR A 934 11.45 0.05 -7.72
N VAL A 935 11.50 0.85 -6.67
CA VAL A 935 12.50 0.74 -5.59
C VAL A 935 11.78 0.52 -4.27
N ASN A 936 12.13 -0.56 -3.56
CA ASN A 936 11.59 -0.92 -2.24
C ASN A 936 10.05 -1.03 -2.21
N ARG A 937 9.46 -1.60 -3.27
CA ARG A 937 8.05 -1.96 -3.38
C ARG A 937 7.84 -3.01 -4.48
N GLY A 938 6.63 -3.56 -4.56
CA GLY A 938 6.22 -4.42 -5.67
C GLY A 938 6.26 -3.71 -7.04
N ILE A 939 6.39 -4.50 -8.11
CA ILE A 939 6.56 -4.02 -9.51
C ILE A 939 5.26 -4.02 -10.31
N THR A 940 4.13 -4.36 -9.68
CA THR A 940 2.79 -4.37 -10.28
C THR A 940 1.93 -3.23 -9.72
N GLY A 941 0.74 -3.02 -10.30
CA GLY A 941 -0.19 -1.98 -9.86
C GLY A 941 0.34 -0.58 -10.18
N ALA A 942 0.73 -0.36 -11.44
CA ALA A 942 0.94 0.99 -11.97
C ALA A 942 -0.37 1.77 -11.83
N ILE A 943 -0.27 3.09 -11.63
CA ILE A 943 -1.44 3.94 -11.38
C ILE A 943 -1.36 5.12 -12.35
N VAL A 944 -2.45 5.40 -13.05
CA VAL A 944 -2.57 6.50 -14.03
C VAL A 944 -2.08 7.82 -13.43
N GLY A 945 -1.32 8.60 -14.20
CA GLY A 945 -0.74 9.88 -13.77
C GLY A 945 0.40 9.77 -12.74
N ARG A 946 0.51 8.66 -12.00
CA ARG A 946 1.59 8.42 -11.01
C ARG A 946 2.73 7.60 -11.59
N HIS A 947 2.39 6.54 -12.30
CA HIS A 947 3.32 5.58 -12.88
C HIS A 947 2.95 5.29 -14.35
N PRO A 948 2.97 6.29 -15.26
CA PRO A 948 2.68 6.04 -16.68
C PRO A 948 3.33 4.76 -17.19
N PHE A 949 2.50 3.84 -17.68
CA PHE A 949 2.86 2.44 -17.83
C PHE A 949 3.19 2.13 -19.27
N GLY A 950 4.38 1.61 -19.48
CA GLY A 950 4.78 1.09 -20.78
C GLY A 950 6.29 0.96 -20.92
N GLY A 951 6.70 0.11 -21.84
CA GLY A 951 8.07 -0.33 -22.03
C GLY A 951 8.64 -0.05 -23.42
N PHE A 952 9.85 -0.55 -23.63
CA PHE A 952 10.53 -0.55 -24.92
C PHE A 952 11.12 -1.94 -25.22
N ARG A 953 11.95 -2.07 -26.27
CA ARG A 953 12.39 -3.36 -26.82
C ARG A 953 11.18 -4.21 -27.24
N MET A 954 11.19 -5.52 -26.98
CA MET A 954 10.06 -6.40 -27.29
C MET A 954 8.86 -6.25 -26.33
N SER A 955 8.91 -5.30 -25.39
CA SER A 955 7.76 -4.97 -24.53
C SER A 955 6.85 -3.90 -25.10
N GLY A 956 7.24 -3.20 -26.17
CA GLY A 956 6.36 -2.17 -26.76
C GLY A 956 7.12 -1.11 -27.54
N GLY A 957 6.34 -0.21 -28.15
CA GLY A 957 6.84 0.89 -28.99
C GLY A 957 7.32 2.14 -28.23
N GLY A 958 7.52 2.08 -26.91
CA GLY A 958 7.88 3.24 -26.09
C GLY A 958 6.70 4.14 -25.71
N THR A 959 5.46 3.70 -25.91
CA THR A 959 4.25 4.44 -25.55
C THR A 959 3.83 4.13 -24.12
N LYS A 960 3.51 5.16 -23.32
CA LYS A 960 3.13 4.98 -21.91
C LYS A 960 1.69 5.39 -21.64
N ALA A 961 0.82 4.40 -21.41
CA ALA A 961 -0.57 4.63 -21.01
C ALA A 961 -0.63 5.39 -19.68
N GLY A 962 -1.60 6.30 -19.55
CA GLY A 962 -1.82 7.10 -18.35
C GLY A 962 -0.75 8.17 -18.11
N GLY A 963 0.02 8.53 -19.14
CA GLY A 963 1.00 9.61 -19.14
C GLY A 963 0.64 10.74 -20.10
N HIS A 964 1.28 11.89 -19.89
CA HIS A 964 1.02 13.14 -20.63
C HIS A 964 1.29 13.05 -22.14
N ASP A 965 2.14 12.11 -22.57
CA ASP A 965 2.51 11.93 -23.98
C ASP A 965 1.62 10.92 -24.72
N TYR A 966 0.73 10.21 -24.01
CA TYR A 966 -0.01 9.08 -24.60
C TYR A 966 -0.93 9.54 -25.74
N LEU A 967 -1.72 10.59 -25.50
CA LEU A 967 -2.70 11.11 -26.47
C LEU A 967 -2.07 11.62 -27.77
N LEU A 968 -0.81 12.05 -27.74
CA LEU A 968 -0.08 12.49 -28.94
C LEU A 968 0.01 11.37 -29.99
N ASN A 969 0.02 10.11 -29.55
CA ASN A 969 0.04 8.97 -30.47
C ASN A 969 -1.28 8.78 -31.23
N PHE A 970 -2.38 9.35 -30.76
CA PHE A 970 -3.72 9.24 -31.34
C PHE A 970 -4.05 10.41 -32.30
N MET A 971 -3.10 11.32 -32.52
CA MET A 971 -3.29 12.55 -33.29
C MET A 971 -2.11 12.80 -34.25
N PHE A 972 -2.29 13.76 -35.16
CA PHE A 972 -1.22 14.38 -35.94
C PHE A 972 -0.95 15.80 -35.42
N PRO A 973 0.31 16.24 -35.31
CA PRO A 973 0.63 17.65 -35.11
C PRO A 973 0.33 18.43 -36.40
N ARG A 974 -0.14 19.67 -36.25
CA ARG A 974 -0.42 20.61 -37.34
C ARG A 974 -0.06 22.03 -36.89
N VAL A 975 0.63 22.77 -37.75
CA VAL A 975 0.91 24.19 -37.54
C VAL A 975 0.00 25.03 -38.43
N VAL A 976 -0.55 26.11 -37.87
CA VAL A 976 -1.20 27.18 -38.64
C VAL A 976 -0.40 28.45 -38.43
N THR A 977 0.05 29.04 -39.53
CA THR A 977 0.85 30.26 -39.56
C THR A 977 0.04 31.36 -40.26
N GLU A 978 -0.17 32.47 -39.57
CA GLU A 978 -0.81 33.68 -40.11
C GLU A 978 0.21 34.81 -40.19
N ASN A 979 0.38 35.38 -41.38
CA ASN A 979 1.01 36.69 -41.53
C ASN A 979 0.02 37.76 -41.05
N THR A 980 0.35 38.42 -39.94
CA THR A 980 -0.49 39.45 -39.34
C THR A 980 -0.14 40.86 -39.83
N VAL A 981 0.93 41.01 -40.63
CA VAL A 981 1.30 42.29 -41.24
C VAL A 981 0.27 42.68 -42.29
N ARG A 982 -0.39 43.83 -42.08
CA ARG A 982 -1.29 44.44 -43.07
C ARG A 982 -0.86 45.88 -43.28
N ARG A 983 -0.58 46.27 -44.53
CA ARG A 983 -0.23 47.65 -44.92
C ARG A 983 0.91 48.30 -44.09
N GLY A 984 1.88 47.50 -43.65
CA GLY A 984 3.08 48.00 -42.94
C GLY A 984 2.95 48.06 -41.41
N PHE A 985 1.88 47.53 -40.82
CA PHE A 985 1.74 47.39 -39.36
C PHE A 985 1.27 45.98 -38.98
N ALA A 986 1.55 45.55 -37.75
CA ALA A 986 1.07 44.32 -37.14
C ALA A 986 0.68 44.58 -35.67
N PRO A 987 -0.25 43.81 -35.09
CA PRO A 987 -0.54 43.87 -33.66
C PRO A 987 0.71 43.51 -32.84
N ASP A 988 0.90 44.16 -31.69
CA ASP A 988 1.94 43.76 -30.74
C ASP A 988 1.69 42.32 -30.28
N SER A 989 2.77 41.55 -30.04
CA SER A 989 2.67 40.12 -29.74
C SER A 989 1.74 39.82 -28.56
N GLY A 990 1.56 40.74 -27.61
CA GLY A 990 0.60 40.69 -26.50
C GLY A 990 -0.88 40.83 -26.89
N GLU A 991 -1.19 41.57 -27.94
CA GLU A 991 -2.56 41.93 -28.38
C GLU A 991 -3.05 41.09 -29.56
N ALA A 992 -2.17 40.30 -30.18
CA ALA A 992 -2.43 39.55 -31.42
C ALA A 992 -3.39 38.34 -31.28
N GLY A 993 -4.20 38.27 -30.22
CA GLY A 993 -5.21 37.19 -30.06
C GLY A 993 -4.65 35.81 -29.72
N VAL A 994 -3.34 35.69 -29.44
CA VAL A 994 -2.74 34.44 -28.95
C VAL A 994 -3.18 34.21 -27.50
N PRO A 995 -3.90 33.11 -27.19
CA PRO A 995 -4.30 32.79 -25.83
C PRO A 995 -3.07 32.80 -24.92
N VAL A 996 -3.18 33.43 -23.73
CA VAL A 996 -2.08 33.48 -22.74
C VAL A 996 -1.54 32.07 -22.46
N GLU A 997 -2.44 31.10 -22.43
CA GLU A 997 -2.17 29.68 -22.18
C GLU A 997 -1.37 28.99 -23.30
N ALA A 998 -1.32 29.55 -24.52
CA ALA A 998 -0.53 29.00 -25.63
C ALA A 998 0.93 29.49 -25.60
N ARG A 999 1.27 30.45 -24.74
CA ARG A 999 2.63 31.00 -24.57
C ARG A 999 3.43 30.29 -23.47
N SER A 1000 2.74 29.60 -22.56
CA SER A 1000 3.31 28.76 -21.49
C SER A 1000 3.46 27.32 -21.95
#